data_AF-A0A9E3Y398-F1
#
_entry.id   AF-A0A9E3Y398-F1
#
_cell.length_a   1.000
_cell.length_b   1.000
_cell.length_c   1.000
_cell.angle_alpha   90.00
_cell.angle_beta   90.00
_cell.angle_gamma   90.00
#
_symmetry.space_group_name_H-M   'P 1'
#
loop_
_entity.id
_entity.type
_entity.pdbx_description
1 polymer ?
#
loop_
_entity_poly.entity_id
_entity_poly.type
_entity_poly.pdbx_seq_one_letter_code
_entity_poly.pdbx_strand_id
1 'polypeptide(L)'
;MEGNPTMDRQAVIDGVLDFMGEDTRQSVGHMMDEVINQVAEATPSLDQIGDLLVDLSLLAEEAGGFAHRLSEAEITADRVDLEPDLALIAVLAEDFGGLHRASDGWPLHLATLRRPGAGRAGNLLVSRELRGPKGWLADFAPGDLVTFSATRGMLSLSRREPATPGAGGGDRTELVLSPRVLERLAAAVEEAHHGDQVPVDARELLAAGLIEGWLTGDGELHGDAPSGDEAVGVDAVPFGEILTAAGYEIDGTAVGTADSWEPYVKVSRTIRLLWAHQHHDRDGLDALTGTVDAFNAWCDDPTTTPDPKLLAAIHRDPEVAFCVEDELIDASFGRHHEMRAFLDRFETPRGRRAAVLLALRAAAAEADGDFDAARDLTSQALAADPLWLPAVEARAREVSVRGNLAEAVRLLQVARTHEDTELQTLRALQKSLSPDTPRNAPCPCGSGRKFKQCHLGKMELAPLDRAWWLLRRANEHFERYGSPDLDLVVGDGERSPLPEGRHLVEDAWLFDHGGFAAWLDIYSSMMDDADRAMAESWVSGQRPGAYRIDSAEGATMTVSDLTRGGDQLVVTRRGEGHDYLAPGDVVWMRVLPCGSLWWTGSVTRLLTSAEADALTATGDEHPPESEAGALERFRIISAIVDVPEVTGLGHPVVFCIQSWRLPPGLDEDEAASVLDDVAEREHPSTWALRGPNFDAGWLYLFEHRESGEAVGSTPDDDPDATTESQGEAGTDPLVSDATGPMTLTAVCRSIADQTGVAAMVSERFAGAASIYALATPRRRRIAEEIDEKVMREATEGPDEDWMDDDLYDDEYDDEEDYDGDWLTPSLPVIGVDDADEFGYDEDLGLG
;
A
#
# COMPACT_ATOMS: atom_id res chain seq x y z
N MET A 1 -14.77 4.98 -23.84
CA MET A 1 -14.32 5.56 -22.57
C MET A 1 -13.43 6.79 -22.78
N GLU A 2 -12.79 6.99 -23.93
CA GLU A 2 -11.94 8.18 -24.15
C GLU A 2 -12.75 9.49 -24.10
N GLY A 3 -12.55 10.29 -23.03
CA GLY A 3 -12.92 11.71 -22.97
C GLY A 3 -14.28 12.08 -22.34
N ASN A 4 -14.96 11.17 -21.65
CA ASN A 4 -16.15 11.51 -20.85
C ASN A 4 -16.02 10.89 -19.44
N PRO A 5 -16.07 11.70 -18.36
CA PRO A 5 -15.88 11.21 -16.98
C PRO A 5 -17.06 10.38 -16.46
N THR A 6 -18.23 10.42 -17.11
CA THR A 6 -19.44 9.76 -16.62
C THR A 6 -20.04 8.81 -17.65
N MET A 7 -20.56 7.69 -17.17
CA MET A 7 -21.33 6.74 -17.98
C MET A 7 -22.59 6.28 -17.22
N ASP A 8 -23.70 6.19 -17.95
CA ASP A 8 -24.92 5.60 -17.42
C ASP A 8 -24.73 4.08 -17.28
N ARG A 9 -24.84 3.58 -16.05
CA ARG A 9 -24.64 2.17 -15.71
C ARG A 9 -25.57 1.26 -16.52
N GLN A 10 -26.84 1.65 -16.64
CA GLN A 10 -27.83 0.87 -17.36
C GLN A 10 -27.53 0.86 -18.86
N ALA A 11 -27.04 1.96 -19.43
CA ALA A 11 -26.61 2.03 -20.83
C ALA A 11 -25.38 1.15 -21.13
N VAL A 12 -24.43 1.02 -20.18
CA VAL A 12 -23.29 0.09 -20.31
C VAL A 12 -23.80 -1.36 -20.30
N ILE A 13 -24.68 -1.69 -19.34
CA ILE A 13 -25.30 -3.02 -19.26
C ILE A 13 -26.09 -3.31 -20.54
N ASP A 14 -26.98 -2.40 -20.95
CA ASP A 14 -27.82 -2.54 -22.14
C ASP A 14 -27.00 -2.65 -23.42
N GLY A 15 -25.91 -1.89 -23.55
CA GLY A 15 -25.01 -1.93 -24.70
C GLY A 15 -24.28 -3.28 -24.87
N VAL A 16 -23.90 -3.92 -23.76
CA VAL A 16 -23.31 -5.27 -23.79
C VAL A 16 -24.40 -6.33 -24.01
N LEU A 17 -25.57 -6.16 -23.38
CA LEU A 17 -26.72 -7.06 -23.52
C LEU A 17 -27.35 -7.00 -24.92
N ASP A 18 -27.15 -5.94 -25.69
CA ASP A 18 -27.61 -5.80 -27.08
C ASP A 18 -26.82 -6.64 -28.08
N PHE A 19 -25.63 -7.13 -27.70
CA PHE A 19 -24.89 -8.13 -28.48
C PHE A 19 -25.33 -9.58 -28.20
N MET A 20 -26.31 -9.82 -27.32
CA MET A 20 -26.68 -11.14 -26.83
C MET A 20 -28.18 -11.47 -27.00
N GLY A 21 -28.50 -12.76 -27.13
CA GLY A 21 -29.88 -13.25 -27.31
C GLY A 21 -30.77 -13.14 -26.06
N GLU A 22 -32.09 -13.07 -26.26
CA GLU A 22 -33.12 -12.75 -25.25
C GLU A 22 -33.10 -13.67 -24.00
N ASP A 23 -32.81 -14.96 -24.17
CA ASP A 23 -32.73 -15.94 -23.05
C ASP A 23 -31.44 -15.81 -22.23
N THR A 24 -30.42 -15.12 -22.74
CA THR A 24 -29.10 -14.93 -22.08
C THR A 24 -29.06 -13.65 -21.24
N ARG A 25 -29.96 -12.69 -21.50
CA ARG A 25 -29.96 -11.36 -20.86
C ARG A 25 -30.19 -11.38 -19.34
N GLN A 26 -31.05 -12.28 -18.84
CA GLN A 26 -31.43 -12.26 -17.41
C GLN A 26 -30.38 -12.90 -16.48
N SER A 27 -29.65 -13.92 -16.94
CA SER A 27 -28.53 -14.50 -16.19
C SER A 27 -27.25 -13.67 -16.30
N VAL A 28 -27.07 -12.95 -17.41
CA VAL A 28 -25.89 -12.08 -17.63
C VAL A 28 -26.02 -10.75 -16.88
N GLY A 29 -27.23 -10.20 -16.68
CA GLY A 29 -27.41 -8.96 -15.91
C GLY A 29 -26.80 -9.03 -14.49
N HIS A 30 -27.08 -10.09 -13.72
CA HIS A 30 -26.48 -10.27 -12.40
C HIS A 30 -24.96 -10.52 -12.44
N MET A 31 -24.47 -11.21 -13.47
CA MET A 31 -23.03 -11.44 -13.67
C MET A 31 -22.31 -10.16 -14.09
N MET A 32 -22.98 -9.27 -14.83
CA MET A 32 -22.45 -7.98 -15.23
C MET A 32 -22.40 -7.00 -14.06
N ASP A 33 -23.37 -7.02 -13.15
CA ASP A 33 -23.26 -6.25 -11.90
C ASP A 33 -22.03 -6.69 -11.10
N GLU A 34 -21.77 -8.00 -11.02
CA GLU A 34 -20.60 -8.55 -10.35
C GLU A 34 -19.29 -8.18 -11.08
N VAL A 35 -19.27 -8.20 -12.42
CA VAL A 35 -18.11 -7.78 -13.24
C VAL A 35 -17.85 -6.28 -13.15
N ILE A 36 -18.88 -5.43 -13.19
CA ILE A 36 -18.74 -3.97 -13.05
C ILE A 36 -18.19 -3.65 -11.67
N ASN A 37 -18.71 -4.29 -10.62
CA ASN A 37 -18.18 -4.14 -9.27
C ASN A 37 -16.73 -4.62 -9.18
N GLN A 38 -16.38 -5.76 -9.79
CA GLN A 38 -14.99 -6.25 -9.84
C GLN A 38 -14.05 -5.33 -10.63
N VAL A 39 -14.53 -4.69 -11.71
CA VAL A 39 -13.75 -3.74 -12.51
C VAL A 39 -13.53 -2.43 -11.74
N ALA A 40 -14.54 -1.95 -11.03
CA ALA A 40 -14.42 -0.80 -10.13
C ALA A 40 -13.48 -1.12 -8.95
N GLU A 41 -13.59 -2.30 -8.34
CA GLU A 41 -12.65 -2.78 -7.31
C GLU A 41 -11.21 -2.93 -7.84
N ALA A 42 -11.04 -3.31 -9.12
CA ALA A 42 -9.74 -3.44 -9.76
C ALA A 42 -9.16 -2.12 -10.29
N THR A 43 -9.97 -1.06 -10.38
CA THR A 43 -9.57 0.25 -10.92
C THR A 43 -9.84 1.35 -9.89
N PRO A 44 -8.84 1.75 -9.09
CA PRO A 44 -9.03 2.64 -7.94
C PRO A 44 -9.68 4.00 -8.25
N SER A 45 -9.57 4.49 -9.49
CA SER A 45 -10.14 5.75 -9.96
C SER A 45 -11.58 5.63 -10.45
N LEU A 46 -12.13 4.43 -10.60
CA LEU A 46 -13.49 4.20 -11.09
C LEU A 46 -14.43 3.95 -9.91
N ASP A 47 -15.42 4.81 -9.72
CA ASP A 47 -16.37 4.70 -8.60
C ASP A 47 -17.82 4.80 -9.07
N GLN A 48 -18.75 4.29 -8.26
CA GLN A 48 -20.18 4.42 -8.50
C GLN A 48 -20.73 5.62 -7.72
N ILE A 49 -21.29 6.61 -8.42
CA ILE A 49 -21.93 7.78 -7.84
C ILE A 49 -23.41 7.77 -8.25
N GLY A 50 -24.29 7.38 -7.32
CA GLY A 50 -25.70 7.11 -7.64
C GLY A 50 -25.85 6.02 -8.71
N ASP A 51 -26.52 6.34 -9.81
CA ASP A 51 -26.71 5.44 -10.96
C ASP A 51 -25.58 5.54 -12.03
N LEU A 52 -24.55 6.35 -11.79
CA LEU A 52 -23.46 6.59 -12.74
C LEU A 52 -22.18 5.86 -12.35
N LEU A 53 -21.47 5.36 -13.36
CA LEU A 53 -20.08 4.92 -13.23
C LEU A 53 -19.18 6.09 -13.64
N VAL A 54 -18.24 6.46 -12.76
CA VAL A 54 -17.49 7.70 -12.88
C VAL A 54 -15.99 7.43 -12.80
N ASP A 55 -15.24 7.94 -13.78
CA ASP A 55 -13.78 8.05 -13.69
C ASP A 55 -13.44 9.31 -12.88
N LEU A 56 -13.17 9.12 -11.60
CA LEU A 56 -12.87 10.18 -10.64
C LEU A 56 -11.56 10.90 -10.97
N SER A 57 -10.59 10.21 -11.60
CA SER A 57 -9.34 10.84 -12.06
C SER A 57 -9.65 11.85 -13.17
N LEU A 58 -10.41 11.44 -14.19
CA LEU A 58 -10.79 12.34 -15.28
C LEU A 58 -11.66 13.50 -14.77
N LEU A 59 -12.62 13.21 -13.89
CA LEU A 59 -13.46 14.24 -13.26
C LEU A 59 -12.62 15.28 -12.49
N ALA A 60 -11.59 14.83 -11.77
CA ALA A 60 -10.67 15.72 -11.04
C ALA A 60 -9.85 16.62 -11.97
N GLU A 61 -9.39 16.11 -13.11
CA GLU A 61 -8.68 16.90 -14.13
C GLU A 61 -9.62 17.94 -14.78
N GLU A 62 -10.86 17.55 -15.11
CA GLU A 62 -11.84 18.44 -15.74
C GLU A 62 -12.37 19.53 -14.80
N ALA A 63 -12.40 19.28 -13.49
CA ALA A 63 -12.71 20.31 -12.49
C ALA A 63 -11.68 21.45 -12.48
N GLY A 64 -10.46 21.19 -12.93
CA GLY A 64 -9.41 22.20 -13.13
C GLY A 64 -8.75 22.74 -11.85
N GLY A 65 -9.39 22.66 -10.68
CA GLY A 65 -8.75 22.94 -9.39
C GLY A 65 -9.64 22.93 -8.16
N PHE A 66 -9.01 22.74 -6.99
CA PHE A 66 -9.66 22.67 -5.68
C PHE A 66 -8.95 23.59 -4.68
N ALA A 67 -9.72 24.34 -3.89
CA ALA A 67 -9.20 25.27 -2.90
C ALA A 67 -8.94 24.57 -1.58
N HIS A 68 -7.81 24.88 -0.96
CA HIS A 68 -7.47 24.42 0.37
C HIS A 68 -6.75 25.52 1.15
N ARG A 69 -6.92 25.53 2.47
CA ARG A 69 -6.32 26.53 3.35
C ARG A 69 -5.15 25.94 4.11
N LEU A 70 -3.93 26.31 3.71
CA LEU A 70 -2.71 25.78 4.30
C LEU A 70 -2.57 26.18 5.77
N SER A 71 -2.36 25.18 6.62
CA SER A 71 -2.08 25.35 8.05
C SER A 71 -0.58 25.57 8.33
N GLU A 72 -0.26 26.02 9.55
CA GLU A 72 1.13 26.11 10.02
C GLU A 72 1.80 24.73 10.12
N ALA A 73 1.02 23.69 10.46
CA ALA A 73 1.51 22.33 10.60
C ALA A 73 1.91 21.72 9.25
N GLU A 74 1.12 21.96 8.21
CA GLU A 74 1.38 21.53 6.84
C GLU A 74 2.65 22.18 6.27
N ILE A 75 2.76 23.50 6.38
CA ILE A 75 3.94 24.25 5.90
C ILE A 75 5.21 23.80 6.65
N THR A 76 5.14 23.62 7.96
CA THR A 76 6.31 23.23 8.77
C THR A 76 6.74 21.79 8.50
N ALA A 77 5.79 20.90 8.18
CA ALA A 77 6.05 19.49 7.92
C ALA A 77 6.22 19.16 6.43
N ASP A 78 6.20 20.17 5.55
CA ASP A 78 6.30 20.00 4.09
C ASP A 78 5.31 18.98 3.53
N ARG A 79 4.08 19.01 4.06
CA ARG A 79 2.98 18.12 3.68
C ARG A 79 1.68 18.91 3.50
N VAL A 80 0.78 18.36 2.70
CA VAL A 80 -0.58 18.90 2.51
C VAL A 80 -1.58 17.81 2.86
N ASP A 81 -2.50 18.10 3.77
CA ASP A 81 -3.62 17.22 4.10
C ASP A 81 -4.65 17.27 2.96
N LEU A 82 -5.06 16.11 2.45
CA LEU A 82 -5.93 16.06 1.27
C LEU A 82 -7.41 16.09 1.63
N GLU A 83 -7.79 15.67 2.84
CA GLU A 83 -9.19 15.61 3.23
C GLU A 83 -9.67 16.88 3.94
N PRO A 84 -10.93 17.28 3.72
CA PRO A 84 -11.83 16.81 2.65
C PRO A 84 -11.63 17.56 1.33
N ASP A 85 -10.88 18.67 1.36
CA ASP A 85 -10.83 19.70 0.31
C ASP A 85 -10.29 19.19 -1.03
N LEU A 86 -9.29 18.32 -0.97
CA LEU A 86 -8.52 17.82 -2.09
C LEU A 86 -8.75 16.32 -2.29
N ALA A 87 -9.89 15.78 -1.84
CA ALA A 87 -10.18 14.35 -1.88
C ALA A 87 -10.10 13.75 -3.30
N LEU A 88 -10.47 14.50 -4.34
CA LEU A 88 -10.32 14.08 -5.74
C LEU A 88 -8.88 14.21 -6.27
N ILE A 89 -8.08 15.15 -5.74
CA ILE A 89 -6.62 15.18 -5.99
C ILE A 89 -5.95 13.95 -5.36
N ALA A 90 -6.46 13.46 -4.22
CA ALA A 90 -5.98 12.22 -3.63
C ALA A 90 -6.24 11.01 -4.54
N VAL A 91 -7.39 10.93 -5.21
CA VAL A 91 -7.67 9.86 -6.18
C VAL A 91 -6.70 9.91 -7.37
N LEU A 92 -6.43 11.11 -7.90
CA LEU A 92 -5.37 11.27 -8.91
C LEU A 92 -4.01 10.81 -8.38
N ALA A 93 -3.66 11.21 -7.16
CA ALA A 93 -2.41 10.77 -6.56
C ALA A 93 -2.35 9.24 -6.37
N GLU A 94 -3.46 8.57 -6.08
CA GLU A 94 -3.53 7.10 -6.00
C GLU A 94 -3.29 6.47 -7.38
N ASP A 95 -3.99 6.94 -8.41
CA ASP A 95 -3.88 6.45 -9.80
C ASP A 95 -2.47 6.61 -10.38
N PHE A 96 -1.76 7.69 -10.01
CA PHE A 96 -0.38 7.92 -10.45
C PHE A 96 0.69 7.41 -9.47
N GLY A 97 0.30 6.84 -8.32
CA GLY A 97 1.22 6.39 -7.27
C GLY A 97 2.04 7.52 -6.63
N GLY A 98 1.44 8.70 -6.51
CA GLY A 98 2.03 10.00 -6.15
C GLY A 98 1.68 11.07 -7.19
N LEU A 99 2.13 12.30 -6.96
CA LEU A 99 2.07 13.37 -7.97
C LEU A 99 3.47 13.95 -8.17
N HIS A 100 3.64 14.86 -9.12
CA HIS A 100 4.89 15.57 -9.35
C HIS A 100 4.63 17.07 -9.40
N ARG A 101 5.50 17.88 -8.81
CA ARG A 101 5.40 19.33 -8.88
C ARG A 101 5.56 19.80 -10.32
N ALA A 102 4.60 20.56 -10.82
CA ALA A 102 4.64 21.10 -12.19
C ALA A 102 5.83 22.04 -12.43
N SER A 103 6.37 22.68 -11.38
CA SER A 103 7.47 23.64 -11.50
C SER A 103 8.82 23.03 -11.84
N ASP A 104 9.12 21.84 -11.31
CA ASP A 104 10.47 21.24 -11.34
C ASP A 104 10.46 19.72 -11.48
N GLY A 105 9.30 19.10 -11.49
CA GLY A 105 9.13 17.67 -11.67
C GLY A 105 9.38 16.85 -10.41
N TRP A 106 9.55 17.52 -9.26
CA TRP A 106 9.88 16.81 -8.03
C TRP A 106 8.70 15.95 -7.57
N PRO A 107 8.91 14.66 -7.25
CA PRO A 107 7.82 13.80 -6.80
C PRO A 107 7.27 14.26 -5.45
N LEU A 108 5.96 14.14 -5.34
CA LEU A 108 5.15 14.33 -4.16
C LEU A 108 4.57 12.97 -3.80
N HIS A 109 4.92 12.49 -2.62
CA HIS A 109 4.53 11.17 -2.18
C HIS A 109 3.15 11.24 -1.55
N LEU A 110 2.25 10.42 -2.06
CA LEU A 110 0.99 10.16 -1.38
C LEU A 110 1.25 9.25 -0.19
N ALA A 111 0.87 9.71 1.00
CA ALA A 111 0.88 8.91 2.20
C ALA A 111 -0.56 8.72 2.70
N THR A 112 -1.04 7.50 2.69
CA THR A 112 -2.30 7.13 3.36
C THR A 112 -2.01 6.81 4.81
N LEU A 113 -2.45 7.70 5.69
CA LEU A 113 -2.32 7.55 7.13
C LEU A 113 -3.58 6.90 7.68
N ARG A 114 -3.40 5.75 8.33
CA ARG A 114 -4.47 5.07 9.04
C ARG A 114 -4.11 5.01 10.51
N ARG A 115 -4.89 5.68 11.36
CA ARG A 115 -4.61 5.87 12.80
C ARG A 115 -5.71 5.16 13.62
N PRO A 116 -5.48 3.91 14.06
CA PRO A 116 -6.40 3.21 14.95
C PRO A 116 -6.57 3.99 16.25
N GLY A 117 -7.77 4.00 16.83
CA GLY A 117 -8.03 4.70 18.09
C GLY A 117 -8.13 6.23 17.98
N ALA A 118 -7.71 6.82 16.86
CA ALA A 118 -7.69 8.26 16.66
C ALA A 118 -8.98 8.80 16.01
N GLY A 119 -9.74 7.93 15.34
CA GLY A 119 -11.06 8.27 14.84
C GLY A 119 -12.09 8.30 15.95
N ARG A 120 -13.30 8.77 15.63
CA ARG A 120 -14.41 8.85 16.60
C ARG A 120 -14.67 7.51 17.27
N ALA A 121 -14.90 7.55 18.58
CA ALA A 121 -15.09 6.38 19.45
C ALA A 121 -13.98 5.31 19.34
N GLY A 122 -12.75 5.72 19.03
CA GLY A 122 -11.60 4.82 18.94
C GLY A 122 -11.49 4.06 17.62
N ASN A 123 -12.24 4.48 16.58
CA ASN A 123 -12.16 3.86 15.27
C ASN A 123 -10.87 4.21 14.51
N LEU A 124 -10.70 3.54 13.37
CA LEU A 124 -9.67 3.86 12.40
C LEU A 124 -9.97 5.22 11.75
N LEU A 125 -9.09 6.19 11.97
CA LEU A 125 -9.07 7.42 11.19
C LEU A 125 -8.23 7.20 9.93
N VAL A 126 -8.82 7.37 8.75
CA VAL A 126 -8.10 7.34 7.46
C VAL A 126 -8.00 8.75 6.91
N SER A 127 -6.78 9.19 6.63
CA SER A 127 -6.50 10.48 5.97
C SER A 127 -5.34 10.30 5.00
N ARG A 128 -5.27 11.10 3.95
CA ARG A 128 -4.20 11.11 2.98
C ARG A 128 -3.50 12.45 3.00
N GLU A 129 -2.20 12.42 2.82
CA GLU A 129 -1.40 13.64 2.71
C GLU A 129 -0.40 13.52 1.55
N LEU A 130 -0.17 14.62 0.85
CA LEU A 130 0.93 14.73 -0.12
C LEU A 130 2.15 15.28 0.60
N ARG A 131 3.27 14.56 0.53
CA ARG A 131 4.56 14.96 1.11
C ARG A 131 5.52 15.38 0.02
N GLY A 132 6.10 16.56 0.16
CA GLY A 132 7.08 17.08 -0.79
C GLY A 132 8.48 17.24 -0.18
N PRO A 133 9.45 17.71 -0.98
CA PRO A 133 10.79 18.00 -0.49
C PRO A 133 10.76 19.18 0.48
N LYS A 134 11.76 19.25 1.35
CA LYS A 134 11.85 20.31 2.35
C LYS A 134 11.76 21.70 1.72
N GLY A 135 10.87 22.54 2.24
CA GLY A 135 10.63 23.90 1.80
C GLY A 135 9.77 24.05 0.54
N TRP A 136 9.12 23.01 0.02
CA TRP A 136 8.31 23.13 -1.21
C TRP A 136 7.05 24.00 -1.02
N LEU A 137 6.62 24.20 0.23
CA LEU A 137 5.55 25.13 0.61
C LEU A 137 6.07 26.48 1.13
N ALA A 138 7.37 26.76 1.06
CA ALA A 138 7.99 27.93 1.70
C ALA A 138 7.50 29.28 1.13
N ASP A 139 6.94 29.29 -0.08
CA ASP A 139 6.38 30.49 -0.71
C ASP A 139 4.98 30.86 -0.17
N PHE A 140 4.38 30.00 0.67
CA PHE A 140 3.06 30.18 1.28
C PHE A 140 3.15 30.52 2.77
N ALA A 141 2.11 31.18 3.29
CA ALA A 141 1.98 31.49 4.71
C ALA A 141 0.77 30.76 5.34
N PRO A 142 0.80 30.47 6.65
CA PRO A 142 -0.35 29.87 7.32
C PRO A 142 -1.63 30.70 7.12
N GLY A 143 -2.71 30.05 6.70
CA GLY A 143 -4.00 30.66 6.37
C GLY A 143 -4.17 31.09 4.91
N ASP A 144 -3.12 31.01 4.09
CA ASP A 144 -3.22 31.25 2.64
C ASP A 144 -4.23 30.30 2.01
N LEU A 145 -5.09 30.86 1.15
CA LEU A 145 -6.00 30.08 0.32
C LEU A 145 -5.28 29.74 -0.99
N VAL A 146 -5.13 28.45 -1.27
CA VAL A 146 -4.37 27.95 -2.41
C VAL A 146 -5.26 27.05 -3.24
N THR A 147 -5.28 27.26 -4.55
CA THR A 147 -5.91 26.36 -5.51
C THR A 147 -4.88 25.33 -5.95
N PHE A 148 -5.23 24.06 -5.77
CA PHE A 148 -4.50 22.87 -6.18
C PHE A 148 -5.12 22.33 -7.46
N SER A 149 -4.32 22.18 -8.51
CA SER A 149 -4.76 21.59 -9.77
C SER A 149 -3.78 20.52 -10.19
N ALA A 150 -4.28 19.36 -10.61
CA ALA A 150 -3.45 18.26 -11.08
C ALA A 150 -3.91 17.82 -12.46
N THR A 151 -2.96 17.61 -13.37
CA THR A 151 -3.24 17.11 -14.72
C THR A 151 -2.11 16.18 -15.12
N ARG A 152 -2.44 14.95 -15.52
CA ARG A 152 -1.48 13.93 -15.94
C ARG A 152 -0.38 13.68 -14.89
N GLY A 153 -0.77 13.64 -13.62
CA GLY A 153 0.13 13.45 -12.49
C GLY A 153 0.96 14.68 -12.10
N MET A 154 0.76 15.83 -12.76
CA MET A 154 1.50 17.08 -12.48
C MET A 154 0.66 18.05 -11.64
N LEU A 155 1.08 18.31 -10.40
CA LEU A 155 0.42 19.22 -9.45
C LEU A 155 0.94 20.65 -9.59
N SER A 156 0.02 21.60 -9.76
CA SER A 156 0.23 23.03 -9.73
C SER A 156 -0.44 23.66 -8.51
N LEU A 157 0.20 24.69 -7.97
CA LEU A 157 -0.27 25.46 -6.81
C LEU A 157 -0.39 26.92 -7.21
N SER A 158 -1.53 27.56 -6.89
CA SER A 158 -1.70 28.99 -7.10
C SER A 158 -2.37 29.66 -5.90
N ARG A 159 -1.77 30.77 -5.42
CA ARG A 159 -2.36 31.55 -4.32
C ARG A 159 -3.59 32.31 -4.86
N ARG A 160 -4.72 32.20 -4.15
CA ARG A 160 -5.90 33.03 -4.38
C ARG A 160 -5.81 34.29 -3.52
N GLU A 161 -6.03 35.46 -4.12
CA GLU A 161 -6.26 36.67 -3.33
C GLU A 161 -7.63 36.57 -2.64
N PRO A 162 -7.74 36.89 -1.34
CA PRO A 162 -9.04 36.93 -0.69
C PRO A 162 -9.92 37.95 -1.40
N ALA A 163 -11.14 37.52 -1.79
CA ALA A 163 -12.09 38.39 -2.46
C ALA A 163 -12.23 39.72 -1.69
N THR A 164 -11.94 40.84 -2.35
CA THR A 164 -11.98 42.14 -1.68
C THR A 164 -13.40 42.36 -1.14
N PRO A 165 -13.59 42.63 0.17
CA PRO A 165 -14.92 42.86 0.71
C PRO A 165 -15.55 44.03 -0.04
N GLY A 166 -16.66 43.77 -0.74
CA GLY A 166 -17.44 44.81 -1.39
C GLY A 166 -17.73 45.93 -0.37
N ALA A 167 -17.55 47.18 -0.78
CA ALA A 167 -17.75 48.35 0.06
C ALA A 167 -19.20 48.44 0.57
N GLY A 168 -19.47 47.77 1.69
CA GLY A 168 -20.79 47.56 2.26
C GLY A 168 -20.70 46.81 3.58
N GLY A 169 -20.32 47.55 4.62
CA GLY A 169 -20.11 47.13 6.02
C GLY A 169 -20.78 45.86 6.53
N GLY A 170 -19.94 44.97 7.08
CA GLY A 170 -20.31 43.89 7.97
C GLY A 170 -19.17 42.87 8.04
N ASP A 171 -18.60 42.68 9.23
CA ASP A 171 -17.74 41.55 9.59
C ASP A 171 -18.53 40.25 9.34
N ARG A 172 -18.46 39.69 8.12
CA ARG A 172 -19.08 38.41 7.76
C ARG A 172 -17.97 37.39 7.63
N THR A 173 -17.57 36.83 8.77
CA THR A 173 -16.58 35.78 8.89
C THR A 173 -17.15 34.38 8.62
N GLU A 174 -18.47 34.24 8.43
CA GLU A 174 -19.15 32.97 8.16
C GLU A 174 -19.61 32.85 6.71
N LEU A 175 -19.20 31.76 6.05
CA LEU A 175 -19.72 31.31 4.75
C LEU A 175 -21.23 31.05 4.87
N VAL A 176 -22.02 31.64 3.98
CA VAL A 176 -23.49 31.42 3.94
C VAL A 176 -23.83 30.76 2.63
N LEU A 177 -24.20 29.48 2.70
CA LEU A 177 -24.63 28.68 1.56
C LEU A 177 -26.07 29.03 1.16
N SER A 178 -26.37 28.91 -0.14
CA SER A 178 -27.73 29.08 -0.61
C SER A 178 -28.61 27.89 -0.18
N PRO A 179 -29.93 28.08 -0.03
CA PRO A 179 -30.84 26.98 0.29
C PRO A 179 -30.78 25.83 -0.73
N ARG A 180 -30.48 26.13 -2.00
CA ARG A 180 -30.41 25.15 -3.06
C ARG A 180 -29.18 24.25 -2.94
N VAL A 181 -28.02 24.83 -2.61
CA VAL A 181 -26.79 24.06 -2.35
C VAL A 181 -26.99 23.17 -1.12
N LEU A 182 -27.61 23.69 -0.06
CA LEU A 182 -27.95 22.90 1.15
C LEU A 182 -28.89 21.73 0.83
N GLU A 183 -29.95 21.96 0.04
CA GLU A 183 -30.90 20.92 -0.37
C GLU A 183 -30.22 19.82 -1.21
N ARG A 184 -29.33 20.21 -2.14
CA ARG A 184 -28.60 19.26 -2.99
C ARG A 184 -27.57 18.44 -2.24
N LEU A 185 -26.78 19.08 -1.38
CA LEU A 185 -25.84 18.36 -0.52
C LEU A 185 -26.56 17.37 0.39
N ALA A 186 -27.70 17.76 0.97
CA ALA A 186 -28.50 16.85 1.80
C ALA A 186 -29.05 15.66 1.00
N ALA A 187 -29.48 15.87 -0.25
CA ALA A 187 -29.93 14.80 -1.14
C ALA A 187 -28.79 13.84 -1.51
N ALA A 188 -27.61 14.37 -1.86
CA ALA A 188 -26.42 13.54 -2.16
C ALA A 188 -26.01 12.69 -0.95
N VAL A 189 -26.04 13.26 0.26
CA VAL A 189 -25.79 12.52 1.49
C VAL A 189 -26.85 11.42 1.72
N GLU A 190 -28.14 11.72 1.50
CA GLU A 190 -29.22 10.72 1.64
C GLU A 190 -29.08 9.57 0.64
N GLU A 191 -28.67 9.87 -0.59
CA GLU A 191 -28.42 8.89 -1.65
C GLU A 191 -27.25 7.98 -1.31
N ALA A 192 -26.09 8.57 -0.95
CA ALA A 192 -24.88 7.87 -0.54
C ALA A 192 -25.07 7.04 0.75
N HIS A 193 -25.93 7.49 1.67
CA HIS A 193 -26.27 6.72 2.87
C HIS A 193 -26.97 5.39 2.57
N HIS A 194 -27.61 5.24 1.41
CA HIS A 194 -28.49 4.10 1.08
C HIS A 194 -29.52 3.74 2.19
N GLY A 195 -29.87 4.70 3.05
CA GLY A 195 -30.80 4.53 4.18
C GLY A 195 -30.19 4.09 5.52
N ASP A 196 -28.87 3.87 5.62
CA ASP A 196 -28.22 3.30 6.82
C ASP A 196 -27.76 4.34 7.85
N GLN A 197 -27.87 5.64 7.54
CA GLN A 197 -27.48 6.77 8.42
C GLN A 197 -26.02 6.68 8.92
N VAL A 198 -25.09 6.25 8.06
CA VAL A 198 -23.64 6.19 8.33
C VAL A 198 -22.91 7.32 7.59
N PRO A 199 -21.78 7.86 8.07
CA PRO A 199 -20.96 8.81 7.34
C PRO A 199 -20.60 8.30 5.93
N VAL A 200 -20.50 9.24 5.00
CA VAL A 200 -20.20 9.02 3.58
C VAL A 200 -18.78 9.48 3.27
N ASP A 201 -18.20 9.00 2.17
CA ASP A 201 -16.87 9.44 1.77
C ASP A 201 -16.91 10.86 1.19
N ALA A 202 -15.99 11.72 1.61
CA ALA A 202 -15.86 13.08 1.09
C ALA A 202 -15.65 13.11 -0.42
N ARG A 203 -14.96 12.11 -1.00
CA ARG A 203 -14.72 12.00 -2.44
C ARG A 203 -16.02 11.79 -3.22
N GLU A 204 -16.93 11.01 -2.67
CA GLU A 204 -18.23 10.69 -3.27
C GLU A 204 -19.11 11.95 -3.31
N LEU A 205 -19.18 12.69 -2.20
CA LEU A 205 -19.92 13.95 -2.14
C LEU A 205 -19.33 15.03 -3.06
N LEU A 206 -18.00 15.12 -3.14
CA LEU A 206 -17.32 16.07 -4.01
C LEU A 206 -17.59 15.74 -5.49
N ALA A 207 -17.55 14.45 -5.87
CA ALA A 207 -17.88 13.98 -7.21
C ALA A 207 -19.35 14.24 -7.57
N ALA A 208 -20.28 13.84 -6.69
CA ALA A 208 -21.72 14.09 -6.87
C ALA A 208 -22.01 15.58 -7.09
N GLY A 209 -21.34 16.46 -6.35
CA GLY A 209 -21.51 17.90 -6.51
C GLY A 209 -21.05 18.47 -7.83
N LEU A 210 -19.95 17.96 -8.38
CA LEU A 210 -19.47 18.35 -9.70
C LEU A 210 -20.38 17.82 -10.81
N ILE A 211 -20.84 16.57 -10.70
CA ILE A 211 -21.71 15.93 -11.68
C ILE A 211 -23.09 16.60 -11.72
N GLU A 212 -23.67 16.90 -10.57
CA GLU A 212 -24.97 17.57 -10.48
C GLU A 212 -24.90 19.09 -10.66
N GLY A 213 -23.69 19.65 -10.72
CA GLY A 213 -23.43 21.06 -11.00
C GLY A 213 -23.79 22.03 -9.87
N TRP A 214 -23.94 21.56 -8.62
CA TRP A 214 -24.04 22.44 -7.44
C TRP A 214 -22.66 22.75 -6.84
N LEU A 215 -21.62 22.04 -7.27
CA LEU A 215 -20.23 22.46 -7.20
C LEU A 215 -19.72 22.75 -8.61
N THR A 216 -18.85 23.75 -8.73
CA THR A 216 -18.20 24.10 -9.99
C THR A 216 -16.70 24.21 -9.78
N GLY A 217 -15.92 23.77 -10.77
CA GLY A 217 -14.49 24.03 -10.84
C GLY A 217 -14.16 25.27 -11.67
N ASP A 218 -12.88 25.54 -11.89
CA ASP A 218 -12.42 26.54 -12.86
C ASP A 218 -12.32 26.00 -14.31
N GLY A 219 -12.52 24.69 -14.48
CA GLY A 219 -12.59 24.00 -15.78
C GLY A 219 -13.97 23.95 -16.44
N GLU A 220 -14.01 23.52 -17.71
CA GLU A 220 -15.21 23.47 -18.56
C GLU A 220 -15.97 22.12 -18.43
N LEU A 221 -16.39 21.73 -17.23
CA LEU A 221 -17.17 20.49 -17.04
C LEU A 221 -18.50 20.52 -17.80
N HIS A 222 -19.17 21.67 -17.88
CA HIS A 222 -20.42 21.86 -18.63
C HIS A 222 -20.52 23.26 -19.26
N GLY A 223 -20.83 23.31 -20.56
CA GLY A 223 -21.21 24.54 -21.24
C GLY A 223 -22.48 25.12 -20.59
N ASP A 224 -22.39 26.36 -20.12
CA ASP A 224 -23.34 27.07 -19.24
C ASP A 224 -23.33 26.63 -17.76
N ALA A 225 -22.17 26.76 -17.08
CA ALA A 225 -22.10 26.65 -15.63
C ALA A 225 -23.09 27.61 -14.94
N PRO A 226 -23.97 27.13 -14.04
CA PRO A 226 -24.89 27.99 -13.31
C PRO A 226 -24.10 29.02 -12.49
N SER A 227 -24.41 30.31 -12.66
CA SER A 227 -23.72 31.40 -11.97
C SER A 227 -24.56 31.98 -10.83
N GLY A 228 -23.91 32.30 -9.70
CA GLY A 228 -24.54 32.95 -8.55
C GLY A 228 -25.05 31.97 -7.50
N ASP A 229 -26.23 32.24 -6.90
CA ASP A 229 -26.80 31.51 -5.75
C ASP A 229 -27.10 30.01 -5.99
N GLU A 230 -26.79 29.45 -7.16
CA GLU A 230 -27.13 28.07 -7.54
C GLU A 230 -26.00 27.05 -7.38
N ALA A 231 -24.73 27.49 -7.27
CA ALA A 231 -23.56 26.62 -7.13
C ALA A 231 -22.42 27.29 -6.35
N VAL A 232 -21.46 26.49 -5.87
CA VAL A 232 -20.25 26.98 -5.17
C VAL A 232 -19.00 26.52 -5.91
N GLY A 233 -18.06 27.46 -6.13
CA GLY A 233 -16.77 27.18 -6.73
C GLY A 233 -15.84 26.43 -5.77
N VAL A 234 -15.52 25.17 -6.05
CA VAL A 234 -14.58 24.38 -5.24
C VAL A 234 -13.14 24.86 -5.45
N ASP A 235 -12.85 25.59 -6.52
CA ASP A 235 -11.59 26.29 -6.79
C ASP A 235 -11.41 27.56 -5.93
N ALA A 236 -12.49 28.02 -5.29
CA ALA A 236 -12.56 29.28 -4.56
C ALA A 236 -12.90 29.12 -3.07
N VAL A 237 -13.60 28.06 -2.68
CA VAL A 237 -14.00 27.79 -1.30
C VAL A 237 -13.63 26.35 -0.95
N PRO A 238 -12.84 26.13 0.13
CA PRO A 238 -12.50 24.77 0.55
C PRO A 238 -13.75 23.95 0.87
N PHE A 239 -13.78 22.70 0.41
CA PHE A 239 -14.96 21.84 0.56
C PHE A 239 -15.31 21.59 2.03
N GLY A 240 -14.33 21.50 2.92
CA GLY A 240 -14.53 21.39 4.37
C GLY A 240 -15.23 22.61 4.98
N GLU A 241 -14.99 23.81 4.44
CA GLU A 241 -15.73 25.02 4.84
C GLU A 241 -17.20 24.95 4.38
N ILE A 242 -17.47 24.39 3.19
CA ILE A 242 -18.83 24.14 2.68
C ILE A 242 -19.55 23.12 3.59
N LEU A 243 -18.93 21.98 3.87
CA LEU A 243 -19.48 20.94 4.74
C LEU A 243 -19.79 21.47 6.16
N THR A 244 -18.85 22.20 6.74
CA THR A 244 -19.02 22.81 8.07
C THR A 244 -20.16 23.84 8.07
N ALA A 245 -20.26 24.68 7.04
CA ALA A 245 -21.35 25.66 6.92
C ALA A 245 -22.73 25.00 6.73
N ALA A 246 -22.76 23.79 6.17
CA ALA A 246 -23.95 22.96 6.07
C ALA A 246 -24.28 22.16 7.34
N GLY A 247 -23.39 22.17 8.35
CA GLY A 247 -23.59 21.49 9.64
C GLY A 247 -23.10 20.05 9.69
N TYR A 248 -22.27 19.63 8.73
CA TYR A 248 -21.61 18.33 8.75
C TYR A 248 -20.31 18.36 9.54
N GLU A 249 -19.95 17.20 10.08
CA GLU A 249 -18.70 16.95 10.77
C GLU A 249 -17.82 16.06 9.87
N ILE A 250 -16.51 16.22 9.99
CA ILE A 250 -15.51 15.50 9.18
C ILE A 250 -14.61 14.69 10.11
N ASP A 251 -14.33 13.43 9.76
CA ASP A 251 -13.39 12.54 10.44
C ASP A 251 -12.57 11.77 9.39
N GLY A 252 -11.46 12.37 8.96
CA GLY A 252 -10.65 11.80 7.87
C GLY A 252 -11.36 11.91 6.53
N THR A 253 -11.50 10.79 5.81
CA THR A 253 -12.30 10.74 4.57
C THR A 253 -13.80 10.76 4.83
N ALA A 254 -14.25 10.50 6.06
CA ALA A 254 -15.67 10.37 6.38
C ALA A 254 -16.33 11.73 6.68
N VAL A 255 -17.53 11.92 6.14
CA VAL A 255 -18.39 13.09 6.37
C VAL A 255 -19.72 12.62 6.96
N GLY A 256 -20.10 13.15 8.10
CA GLY A 256 -21.27 12.68 8.84
C GLY A 256 -21.99 13.79 9.62
N THR A 257 -23.17 13.45 10.11
CA THR A 257 -23.88 14.28 11.11
C THR A 257 -23.54 13.79 12.51
N ALA A 258 -23.80 14.59 13.55
CA ALA A 258 -23.55 14.16 14.93
C ALA A 258 -24.20 12.80 15.26
N ASP A 259 -25.36 12.51 14.68
CA ASP A 259 -26.13 11.29 14.93
C ASP A 259 -25.67 10.07 14.08
N SER A 260 -24.84 10.25 13.04
CA SER A 260 -24.39 9.15 12.16
C SER A 260 -23.15 8.41 12.66
N TRP A 261 -22.37 9.02 13.57
CA TRP A 261 -21.08 8.45 14.01
C TRP A 261 -21.20 7.21 14.88
N GLU A 262 -22.15 7.19 15.82
CA GLU A 262 -22.34 6.03 16.70
C GLU A 262 -22.78 4.76 15.91
N PRO A 263 -23.77 4.85 14.99
CA PRO A 263 -24.10 3.75 14.08
C PRO A 263 -22.90 3.26 13.26
N TYR A 264 -22.12 4.18 12.69
CA TYR A 264 -20.95 3.85 11.88
C TYR A 264 -19.89 3.08 12.64
N VAL A 265 -19.56 3.51 13.85
CA VAL A 265 -18.60 2.82 14.71
C VAL A 265 -18.99 1.37 14.93
N LYS A 266 -20.28 1.14 15.16
CA LYS A 266 -20.82 -0.20 15.34
C LYS A 266 -20.80 -1.02 14.06
N VAL A 267 -21.19 -0.43 12.93
CA VAL A 267 -21.24 -1.11 11.62
C VAL A 267 -19.84 -1.48 11.14
N SER A 268 -18.87 -0.56 11.13
CA SER A 268 -17.50 -0.82 10.68
C SER A 268 -16.84 -1.95 11.49
N ARG A 269 -17.01 -1.93 12.81
CA ARG A 269 -16.53 -3.01 13.68
C ARG A 269 -17.21 -4.34 13.37
N THR A 270 -18.53 -4.33 13.20
CA THR A 270 -19.30 -5.54 12.86
C THR A 270 -18.86 -6.10 11.52
N ILE A 271 -18.64 -5.26 10.51
CA ILE A 271 -18.12 -5.69 9.19
C ILE A 271 -16.73 -6.31 9.31
N ARG A 272 -15.81 -5.67 10.05
CA ARG A 272 -14.46 -6.23 10.31
C ARG A 272 -14.57 -7.62 10.95
N LEU A 273 -15.38 -7.75 12.01
CA LEU A 273 -15.58 -9.01 12.71
C LEU A 273 -16.21 -10.07 11.79
N LEU A 274 -17.24 -9.70 11.02
CA LEU A 274 -17.88 -10.60 10.05
C LEU A 274 -16.89 -11.10 9.00
N TRP A 275 -16.00 -10.23 8.52
CA TRP A 275 -15.00 -10.58 7.52
C TRP A 275 -13.92 -11.50 8.09
N ALA A 276 -13.35 -11.15 9.26
CA ALA A 276 -12.34 -11.96 9.94
C ALA A 276 -12.86 -13.33 10.39
N HIS A 277 -14.16 -13.41 10.73
CA HIS A 277 -14.79 -14.57 11.37
C HIS A 277 -15.93 -15.17 10.53
N GLN A 278 -15.91 -15.00 9.21
CA GLN A 278 -16.96 -15.47 8.28
C GLN A 278 -17.23 -16.98 8.33
N HIS A 279 -16.32 -17.75 8.94
CA HIS A 279 -16.44 -19.20 9.12
C HIS A 279 -17.30 -19.62 10.32
N HIS A 280 -17.60 -18.70 11.24
CA HIS A 280 -18.46 -18.96 12.39
C HIS A 280 -19.96 -18.92 12.03
N ASP A 281 -20.76 -19.66 12.79
CA ASP A 281 -22.20 -19.50 12.71
C ASP A 281 -22.68 -18.17 13.32
N ARG A 282 -23.97 -17.86 13.11
CA ARG A 282 -24.56 -16.60 13.59
C ARG A 282 -24.46 -16.45 15.11
N ASP A 283 -24.66 -17.54 15.85
CA ASP A 283 -24.63 -17.51 17.32
C ASP A 283 -23.21 -17.22 17.83
N GLY A 284 -22.18 -17.72 17.16
CA GLY A 284 -20.77 -17.42 17.43
C GLY A 284 -20.39 -15.98 17.13
N LEU A 285 -20.81 -15.45 15.99
CA LEU A 285 -20.61 -14.05 15.59
C LEU A 285 -21.30 -13.07 16.55
N ASP A 286 -22.53 -13.38 16.98
CA ASP A 286 -23.28 -12.59 17.97
C ASP A 286 -22.56 -12.59 19.33
N ALA A 287 -21.95 -13.71 19.72
CA ALA A 287 -21.18 -13.81 20.96
C ALA A 287 -19.88 -13.00 20.91
N LEU A 288 -19.15 -13.04 19.79
CA LEU A 288 -17.93 -12.25 19.54
C LEU A 288 -18.24 -10.75 19.60
N THR A 289 -19.13 -10.30 18.71
CA THR A 289 -19.52 -8.89 18.58
C THR A 289 -20.09 -8.35 19.90
N GLY A 290 -20.99 -9.13 20.54
CA GLY A 290 -21.59 -8.73 21.81
C GLY A 290 -20.58 -8.62 22.96
N THR A 291 -19.50 -9.40 22.94
CA THR A 291 -18.45 -9.34 23.97
C THR A 291 -17.56 -8.12 23.79
N VAL A 292 -17.14 -7.82 22.56
CA VAL A 292 -16.36 -6.61 22.23
C VAL A 292 -17.17 -5.34 22.48
N ASP A 293 -18.45 -5.32 22.12
CA ASP A 293 -19.35 -4.18 22.39
C ASP A 293 -19.56 -3.97 23.89
N ALA A 294 -19.73 -5.05 24.66
CA ALA A 294 -19.86 -4.96 26.11
C ALA A 294 -18.58 -4.47 26.78
N PHE A 295 -17.40 -4.84 26.25
CA PHE A 295 -16.12 -4.32 26.72
C PHE A 295 -16.01 -2.82 26.46
N ASN A 296 -16.27 -2.35 25.24
CA ASN A 296 -16.20 -0.93 24.90
C ASN A 296 -17.20 -0.08 25.67
N ALA A 297 -18.45 -0.53 25.78
CA ALA A 297 -19.47 0.17 26.59
C ALA A 297 -19.07 0.23 28.08
N TRP A 298 -18.35 -0.79 28.57
CA TRP A 298 -17.80 -0.78 29.92
C TRP A 298 -16.61 0.18 30.05
N CYS A 299 -15.78 0.34 29.03
CA CYS A 299 -14.72 1.36 29.02
C CYS A 299 -15.31 2.78 29.09
N ASP A 300 -16.43 3.03 28.37
CA ASP A 300 -17.13 4.32 28.38
C ASP A 300 -17.82 4.58 29.73
N ASP A 301 -18.46 3.56 30.32
CA ASP A 301 -19.03 3.60 31.67
C ASP A 301 -18.67 2.35 32.48
N PRO A 302 -17.59 2.42 33.30
CA PRO A 302 -17.13 1.29 34.12
C PRO A 302 -18.10 0.85 35.21
N THR A 303 -19.21 1.58 35.43
CA THR A 303 -20.27 1.18 36.36
C THR A 303 -21.24 0.16 35.76
N THR A 304 -21.26 0.04 34.42
CA THR A 304 -22.05 -0.94 33.68
C THR A 304 -21.71 -2.36 34.15
N THR A 305 -22.73 -3.23 34.22
CA THR A 305 -22.55 -4.65 34.56
C THR A 305 -22.69 -5.46 33.27
N PRO A 306 -21.62 -6.14 32.81
CA PRO A 306 -21.68 -6.96 31.60
C PRO A 306 -22.74 -8.07 31.70
N ASP A 307 -23.43 -8.39 30.60
CA ASP A 307 -24.45 -9.45 30.60
C ASP A 307 -23.77 -10.82 30.83
N PRO A 308 -24.11 -11.55 31.92
CA PRO A 308 -23.55 -12.88 32.18
C PRO A 308 -23.79 -13.90 31.05
N LYS A 309 -24.77 -13.66 30.16
CA LYS A 309 -25.04 -14.53 29.01
C LYS A 309 -23.95 -14.51 27.95
N LEU A 310 -23.18 -13.42 27.83
CA LEU A 310 -22.05 -13.34 26.89
C LEU A 310 -21.07 -14.48 27.16
N LEU A 311 -20.65 -14.62 28.42
CA LEU A 311 -19.77 -15.69 28.85
C LEU A 311 -20.38 -17.09 28.60
N ALA A 312 -21.69 -17.24 28.79
CA ALA A 312 -22.37 -18.50 28.52
C ALA A 312 -22.41 -18.87 27.03
N ALA A 313 -22.43 -17.89 26.12
CA ALA A 313 -22.38 -18.10 24.68
C ALA A 313 -20.96 -18.50 24.24
N ILE A 314 -19.95 -17.77 24.69
CA ILE A 314 -18.52 -18.08 24.47
C ILE A 314 -18.20 -19.52 24.91
N HIS A 315 -18.72 -19.97 26.05
CA HIS A 315 -18.47 -21.31 26.56
C HIS A 315 -19.12 -22.47 25.81
N ARG A 316 -20.02 -22.21 24.85
CA ARG A 316 -20.66 -23.28 24.08
C ARG A 316 -19.79 -23.76 22.93
N ASP A 317 -18.94 -22.88 22.41
CA ASP A 317 -18.10 -23.13 21.26
C ASP A 317 -16.64 -22.77 21.56
N PRO A 318 -15.75 -23.78 21.70
CA PRO A 318 -14.32 -23.58 21.86
C PRO A 318 -13.67 -22.70 20.78
N GLU A 319 -14.16 -22.72 19.55
CA GLU A 319 -13.61 -21.96 18.43
C GLU A 319 -13.93 -20.47 18.59
N VAL A 320 -15.18 -20.15 18.91
CA VAL A 320 -15.61 -18.78 19.25
C VAL A 320 -14.83 -18.23 20.44
N ALA A 321 -14.60 -19.08 21.46
CA ALA A 321 -13.83 -18.70 22.64
C ALA A 321 -12.35 -18.42 22.35
N PHE A 322 -11.77 -19.03 21.31
CA PHE A 322 -10.44 -18.70 20.82
C PHE A 322 -10.44 -17.29 20.20
N CYS A 323 -11.38 -17.03 19.29
CA CYS A 323 -11.49 -15.74 18.60
C CYS A 323 -11.81 -14.57 19.53
N VAL A 324 -12.55 -14.78 20.63
CA VAL A 324 -12.80 -13.74 21.63
C VAL A 324 -11.53 -13.26 22.30
N GLU A 325 -10.54 -14.13 22.48
CA GLU A 325 -9.25 -13.73 23.06
C GLU A 325 -8.55 -12.71 22.15
N ASP A 326 -8.42 -13.04 20.86
CA ASP A 326 -7.77 -12.19 19.86
C ASP A 326 -8.51 -10.84 19.72
N GLU A 327 -9.83 -10.87 19.55
CA GLU A 327 -10.64 -9.65 19.36
C GLU A 327 -10.69 -8.76 20.61
N LEU A 328 -10.62 -9.33 21.83
CA LEU A 328 -10.51 -8.53 23.05
C LEU A 328 -9.11 -7.95 23.23
N ILE A 329 -8.07 -8.67 22.84
CA ILE A 329 -6.70 -8.13 22.87
C ILE A 329 -6.63 -6.93 21.93
N ASP A 330 -7.13 -7.06 20.71
CA ASP A 330 -7.20 -5.98 19.72
C ASP A 330 -8.03 -4.79 20.22
N ALA A 331 -9.25 -5.03 20.70
CA ALA A 331 -10.11 -3.96 21.22
C ALA A 331 -9.51 -3.25 22.45
N SER A 332 -8.67 -3.95 23.20
CA SER A 332 -7.98 -3.42 24.39
C SER A 332 -6.61 -2.82 24.11
N PHE A 333 -6.20 -2.69 22.84
CA PHE A 333 -4.93 -2.10 22.47
C PHE A 333 -4.70 -0.75 23.18
N GLY A 334 -3.53 -0.60 23.80
CA GLY A 334 -3.18 0.58 24.62
C GLY A 334 -3.92 0.71 25.96
N ARG A 335 -4.83 -0.21 26.28
CA ARG A 335 -5.70 -0.21 27.49
C ARG A 335 -5.88 -1.61 28.11
N HIS A 336 -4.88 -2.49 28.02
CA HIS A 336 -4.99 -3.88 28.49
C HIS A 336 -5.39 -4.04 29.98
N HIS A 337 -5.03 -3.08 30.84
CA HIS A 337 -5.48 -3.05 32.23
C HIS A 337 -7.01 -2.94 32.37
N GLU A 338 -7.70 -2.29 31.42
CA GLU A 338 -9.16 -2.20 31.36
C GLU A 338 -9.78 -3.55 31.00
N MET A 339 -9.17 -4.31 30.06
CA MET A 339 -9.59 -5.68 29.72
C MET A 339 -9.60 -6.59 30.94
N ARG A 340 -8.55 -6.54 31.77
CA ARG A 340 -8.48 -7.31 33.02
C ARG A 340 -9.62 -6.93 33.98
N ALA A 341 -9.83 -5.63 34.19
CA ALA A 341 -10.87 -5.13 35.09
C ALA A 341 -12.30 -5.48 34.60
N PHE A 342 -12.52 -5.46 33.28
CA PHE A 342 -13.76 -5.92 32.65
C PHE A 342 -14.00 -7.41 32.90
N LEU A 343 -13.00 -8.26 32.63
CA LEU A 343 -13.10 -9.71 32.83
C LEU A 343 -13.32 -10.09 34.31
N ASP A 344 -12.81 -9.30 35.25
CA ASP A 344 -13.03 -9.47 36.68
C ASP A 344 -14.48 -9.21 37.13
N ARG A 345 -15.33 -8.62 36.27
CA ARG A 345 -16.78 -8.48 36.54
C ARG A 345 -17.55 -9.78 36.38
N PHE A 346 -17.00 -10.77 35.68
CA PHE A 346 -17.66 -12.05 35.46
C PHE A 346 -17.37 -13.05 36.58
N GLU A 347 -18.41 -13.75 37.05
CA GLU A 347 -18.23 -14.88 37.97
C GLU A 347 -17.58 -16.07 37.25
N THR A 348 -16.54 -16.64 37.86
CA THR A 348 -15.87 -17.82 37.31
C THR A 348 -16.81 -19.03 37.34
N PRO A 349 -17.11 -19.66 36.18
CA PRO A 349 -17.96 -20.83 36.14
C PRO A 349 -17.24 -22.05 36.75
N ARG A 350 -17.98 -23.16 36.89
CA ARG A 350 -17.41 -24.44 37.38
C ARG A 350 -17.04 -25.37 36.23
N GLY A 351 -16.10 -26.27 36.51
CA GLY A 351 -15.66 -27.32 35.57
C GLY A 351 -14.87 -26.74 34.39
N ARG A 352 -14.88 -27.42 33.25
CA ARG A 352 -14.08 -27.05 32.06
C ARG A 352 -14.32 -25.63 31.56
N ARG A 353 -15.55 -25.11 31.70
CA ARG A 353 -15.89 -23.73 31.32
C ARG A 353 -15.07 -22.67 32.07
N ALA A 354 -14.59 -22.99 33.28
CA ALA A 354 -13.70 -22.08 34.01
C ALA A 354 -12.41 -21.79 33.23
N ALA A 355 -11.91 -22.75 32.43
CA ALA A 355 -10.67 -22.63 31.69
C ALA A 355 -10.69 -21.44 30.72
N VAL A 356 -11.82 -21.20 30.05
CA VAL A 356 -11.97 -20.10 29.08
C VAL A 356 -11.81 -18.73 29.75
N LEU A 357 -12.58 -18.43 30.82
CA LEU A 357 -12.47 -17.14 31.51
C LEU A 357 -11.09 -16.96 32.18
N LEU A 358 -10.54 -18.04 32.74
CA LEU A 358 -9.21 -18.01 33.35
C LEU A 358 -8.10 -17.78 32.31
N ALA A 359 -8.24 -18.33 31.10
CA ALA A 359 -7.33 -18.08 29.99
C ALA A 359 -7.41 -16.62 29.51
N LEU A 360 -8.62 -16.07 29.31
CA LEU A 360 -8.80 -14.66 28.96
C LEU A 360 -8.17 -13.72 30.01
N ARG A 361 -8.37 -14.01 31.30
CA ARG A 361 -7.72 -13.25 32.38
C ARG A 361 -6.19 -13.41 32.37
N ALA A 362 -5.69 -14.60 32.04
CA ALA A 362 -4.26 -14.83 31.92
C ALA A 362 -3.66 -14.03 30.75
N ALA A 363 -4.34 -13.99 29.61
CA ALA A 363 -3.95 -13.19 28.45
C ALA A 363 -3.93 -11.69 28.78
N ALA A 364 -4.95 -11.18 29.49
CA ALA A 364 -4.99 -9.79 29.95
C ALA A 364 -3.87 -9.47 30.96
N ALA A 365 -3.56 -10.40 31.87
CA ALA A 365 -2.44 -10.24 32.81
C ALA A 365 -1.07 -10.29 32.11
N GLU A 366 -0.91 -11.12 31.09
CA GLU A 366 0.29 -11.18 30.25
C GLU A 366 0.48 -9.86 29.48
N ALA A 367 -0.59 -9.32 28.87
CA ALA A 367 -0.58 -8.04 28.17
C ALA A 367 -0.23 -6.84 29.08
N ASP A 368 -0.63 -6.91 30.36
CA ASP A 368 -0.33 -5.91 31.39
C ASP A 368 1.06 -6.14 32.07
N GLY A 369 1.80 -7.17 31.66
CA GLY A 369 3.12 -7.52 32.21
C GLY A 369 3.12 -8.20 33.59
N ASP A 370 1.96 -8.56 34.13
CA ASP A 370 1.80 -9.29 35.40
C ASP A 370 1.92 -10.81 35.18
N PHE A 371 3.13 -11.28 34.87
CA PHE A 371 3.40 -12.68 34.55
C PHE A 371 3.17 -13.66 35.70
N ASP A 372 3.26 -13.20 36.94
CA ASP A 372 2.96 -14.05 38.09
C ASP A 372 1.45 -14.32 38.15
N ALA A 373 0.61 -13.29 37.97
CA ALA A 373 -0.83 -13.50 37.84
C ALA A 373 -1.17 -14.33 36.59
N ALA A 374 -0.55 -14.05 35.44
CA ALA A 374 -0.76 -14.81 34.21
C ALA A 374 -0.46 -16.30 34.44
N ARG A 375 0.70 -16.64 35.02
CA ARG A 375 1.10 -18.02 35.34
C ARG A 375 0.14 -18.72 36.28
N ASP A 376 -0.31 -18.04 37.33
CA ASP A 376 -1.24 -18.59 38.31
C ASP A 376 -2.64 -18.82 37.69
N LEU A 377 -3.10 -17.90 36.83
CA LEU A 377 -4.35 -18.02 36.09
C LEU A 377 -4.29 -19.14 35.03
N THR A 378 -3.21 -19.24 34.27
CA THR A 378 -2.96 -20.34 33.33
C THR A 378 -2.91 -21.69 34.05
N SER A 379 -2.28 -21.75 35.24
CA SER A 379 -2.28 -22.97 36.06
C SER A 379 -3.69 -23.40 36.45
N GLN A 380 -4.54 -22.44 36.83
CA GLN A 380 -5.92 -22.71 37.19
C GLN A 380 -6.75 -23.11 35.96
N ALA A 381 -6.50 -22.50 34.80
CA ALA A 381 -7.16 -22.86 33.55
C ALA A 381 -6.84 -24.31 33.15
N LEU A 382 -5.57 -24.70 33.17
CA LEU A 382 -5.14 -26.08 32.89
C LEU A 382 -5.65 -27.09 33.92
N ALA A 383 -5.85 -26.67 35.18
CA ALA A 383 -6.48 -27.52 36.18
C ALA A 383 -7.98 -27.74 35.91
N ALA A 384 -8.66 -26.75 35.31
CA ALA A 384 -10.06 -26.84 34.91
C ALA A 384 -10.26 -27.64 33.62
N ASP A 385 -9.39 -27.43 32.63
CA ASP A 385 -9.32 -28.21 31.39
C ASP A 385 -7.87 -28.32 30.89
N PRO A 386 -7.23 -29.50 31.03
CA PRO A 386 -5.84 -29.71 30.62
C PRO A 386 -5.59 -29.61 29.11
N LEU A 387 -6.64 -29.63 28.29
CA LEU A 387 -6.55 -29.55 26.83
C LEU A 387 -7.06 -28.22 26.29
N TRP A 388 -7.36 -27.24 27.15
CA TRP A 388 -7.74 -25.90 26.70
C TRP A 388 -6.55 -25.22 26.03
N LEU A 389 -6.58 -25.20 24.71
CA LEU A 389 -5.44 -24.84 23.87
C LEU A 389 -4.83 -23.47 24.21
N PRO A 390 -5.59 -22.36 24.36
CA PRO A 390 -5.00 -21.08 24.77
C PRO A 390 -4.20 -21.13 26.07
N ALA A 391 -4.65 -21.92 27.06
CA ALA A 391 -3.89 -22.09 28.31
C ALA A 391 -2.66 -22.98 28.14
N VAL A 392 -2.72 -23.99 27.26
CA VAL A 392 -1.55 -24.82 26.92
C VAL A 392 -0.48 -23.97 26.23
N GLU A 393 -0.89 -23.09 25.31
CA GLU A 393 0.01 -22.20 24.56
C GLU A 393 0.62 -21.12 25.43
N ALA A 394 -0.18 -20.46 26.27
CA ALA A 394 0.32 -19.50 27.25
C ALA A 394 1.37 -20.16 28.17
N ARG A 395 1.12 -21.40 28.63
CA ARG A 395 2.10 -22.15 29.42
C ARG A 395 3.34 -22.51 28.60
N ALA A 396 3.17 -22.98 27.37
CA ALA A 396 4.28 -23.34 26.49
C ALA A 396 5.21 -22.15 26.22
N ARG A 397 4.63 -20.95 25.99
CA ARG A 397 5.37 -19.69 25.83
C ARG A 397 6.12 -19.30 27.11
N GLU A 398 5.45 -19.35 28.26
CA GLU A 398 6.07 -19.03 29.56
C GLU A 398 7.31 -19.91 29.82
N VAL A 399 7.19 -21.22 29.66
CA VAL A 399 8.31 -22.13 29.92
C VAL A 399 9.39 -22.03 28.85
N SER A 400 9.05 -21.63 27.62
CA SER A 400 10.02 -21.50 26.53
C SER A 400 10.84 -20.21 26.65
N VAL A 401 10.24 -19.10 27.09
CA VAL A 401 10.96 -17.86 27.46
C VAL A 401 11.91 -18.09 28.64
N ARG A 402 11.52 -18.96 29.57
CA ARG A 402 12.40 -19.41 30.68
C ARG A 402 13.48 -20.41 30.24
N GLY A 403 13.63 -20.67 28.95
CA GLY A 403 14.62 -21.59 28.39
C GLY A 403 14.31 -23.08 28.55
N ASN A 404 13.13 -23.46 29.05
CA ASN A 404 12.72 -24.86 29.23
C ASN A 404 11.98 -25.39 27.97
N LEU A 405 12.70 -25.46 26.85
CA LEU A 405 12.16 -25.93 25.57
C LEU A 405 11.58 -27.35 25.64
N ALA A 406 12.13 -28.20 26.50
CA ALA A 406 11.67 -29.57 26.65
C ALA A 406 10.25 -29.66 27.22
N GLU A 407 9.89 -28.76 28.13
CA GLU A 407 8.50 -28.67 28.62
C GLU A 407 7.58 -28.05 27.58
N ALA A 408 8.04 -27.00 26.88
CA ALA A 408 7.26 -26.39 25.79
C ALA A 408 6.86 -27.42 24.72
N VAL A 409 7.82 -28.24 24.25
CA VAL A 409 7.55 -29.32 23.28
C VAL A 409 6.56 -30.34 23.83
N ARG A 410 6.69 -30.74 25.12
CA ARG A 410 5.77 -31.71 25.73
C ARG A 410 4.34 -31.19 25.78
N LEU A 411 4.15 -29.91 26.12
CA LEU A 411 2.84 -29.27 26.20
C LEU A 411 2.18 -29.18 24.83
N LEU A 412 2.87 -28.61 23.84
CA LEU A 412 2.32 -28.44 22.49
C LEU A 412 2.10 -29.76 21.78
N GLN A 413 2.95 -30.77 21.99
CA GLN A 413 2.77 -32.08 21.38
C GLN A 413 1.45 -32.78 21.78
N VAL A 414 0.87 -32.43 22.93
CA VAL A 414 -0.42 -32.97 23.38
C VAL A 414 -1.60 -32.23 22.76
N ALA A 415 -1.43 -30.95 22.41
CA ALA A 415 -2.51 -30.07 21.97
C ALA A 415 -2.50 -29.74 20.46
N ARG A 416 -1.36 -29.91 19.78
CA ARG A 416 -1.15 -29.56 18.37
C ARG A 416 -0.77 -30.77 17.52
N THR A 417 -0.94 -30.65 16.20
CA THR A 417 -0.53 -31.70 15.24
C THR A 417 0.99 -31.71 15.07
N HIS A 418 1.54 -32.77 14.48
CA HIS A 418 2.98 -32.87 14.23
C HIS A 418 3.47 -31.91 13.12
N GLU A 419 2.54 -31.34 12.35
CA GLU A 419 2.78 -30.37 11.27
C GLU A 419 2.80 -28.92 11.76
N ASP A 420 2.43 -28.68 13.03
CA ASP A 420 2.42 -27.36 13.65
C ASP A 420 3.82 -26.70 13.65
N THR A 421 3.90 -25.49 13.09
CA THR A 421 5.15 -24.75 12.85
C THR A 421 5.88 -24.40 14.14
N GLU A 422 5.16 -24.03 15.21
CA GLU A 422 5.77 -23.68 16.50
C GLU A 422 6.33 -24.93 17.18
N LEU A 423 5.59 -26.04 17.15
CA LEU A 423 6.07 -27.33 17.68
C LEU A 423 7.32 -27.82 16.92
N GLN A 424 7.34 -27.70 15.59
CA GLN A 424 8.51 -28.08 14.78
C GLN A 424 9.73 -27.22 15.10
N THR A 425 9.52 -25.91 15.25
CA THR A 425 10.54 -24.93 15.64
C THR A 425 11.17 -25.27 16.99
N LEU A 426 10.34 -25.49 18.02
CA LEU A 426 10.79 -25.86 19.36
C LEU A 426 11.55 -27.19 19.38
N ARG A 427 11.15 -28.16 18.56
CA ARG A 427 11.88 -29.43 18.38
C ARG A 427 13.24 -29.24 17.72
N ALA A 428 13.32 -28.37 16.70
CA ALA A 428 14.59 -28.05 16.04
C ALA A 428 15.58 -27.41 17.02
N LEU A 429 15.13 -26.44 17.83
CA LEU A 429 15.93 -25.84 18.89
C LEU A 429 16.31 -26.84 19.99
N GLN A 430 15.36 -27.69 20.42
CA GLN A 430 15.67 -28.74 21.40
C GLN A 430 16.73 -29.72 20.89
N LYS A 431 16.74 -30.01 19.60
CA LYS A 431 17.76 -30.83 18.95
C LYS A 431 19.11 -30.12 18.94
N SER A 432 19.16 -28.81 18.69
CA SER A 432 20.43 -28.05 18.75
C SER A 432 21.01 -27.98 20.16
N LEU A 433 20.15 -27.98 21.20
CA LEU A 433 20.54 -28.13 22.60
C LEU A 433 21.09 -29.51 22.96
N SER A 434 20.87 -30.53 22.12
CA SER A 434 21.28 -31.91 22.38
C SER A 434 22.28 -32.36 21.33
N PRO A 435 23.56 -31.91 21.38
CA PRO A 435 24.58 -32.51 20.54
C PRO A 435 24.59 -34.02 20.82
N ASP A 436 24.84 -34.84 19.80
CA ASP A 436 24.99 -36.31 19.86
C ASP A 436 26.16 -36.78 20.75
N THR A 437 26.56 -35.97 21.74
CA THR A 437 27.58 -36.24 22.73
C THR A 437 27.07 -37.32 23.68
N PRO A 438 27.66 -38.52 23.66
CA PRO A 438 27.25 -39.60 24.56
C PRO A 438 27.34 -39.14 26.02
N ARG A 439 26.41 -39.58 26.87
CA ARG A 439 26.30 -39.16 28.28
C ARG A 439 27.61 -39.21 29.09
N ASN A 440 28.54 -40.09 28.73
CA ASN A 440 29.83 -40.26 29.39
C ASN A 440 31.04 -39.68 28.62
N ALA A 441 30.84 -39.10 27.43
CA ALA A 441 31.90 -38.51 26.64
C ALA A 441 32.44 -37.22 27.31
N PRO A 442 33.67 -36.79 26.96
CA PRO A 442 34.19 -35.48 27.36
C PRO A 442 33.24 -34.37 26.92
N CYS A 443 33.00 -33.39 27.79
CA CYS A 443 32.05 -32.33 27.51
C CYS A 443 32.55 -31.37 26.40
N PRO A 444 31.72 -30.98 25.42
CA PRO A 444 32.12 -30.11 24.30
C PRO A 444 32.59 -28.71 24.72
N CYS A 445 32.20 -28.24 25.92
CA CYS A 445 32.65 -26.96 26.50
C CYS A 445 34.16 -26.90 26.84
N GLY A 446 34.93 -27.98 26.62
CA GLY A 446 36.37 -28.01 26.91
C GLY A 446 36.76 -28.25 28.37
N SER A 447 35.80 -28.52 29.27
CA SER A 447 36.07 -28.69 30.71
C SER A 447 36.79 -29.99 31.10
N GLY A 448 36.90 -30.96 30.19
CA GLY A 448 37.48 -32.29 30.45
C GLY A 448 36.62 -33.20 31.35
N ARG A 449 35.47 -32.72 31.85
CA ARG A 449 34.52 -33.53 32.65
C ARG A 449 33.60 -34.34 31.75
N LYS A 450 33.03 -35.42 32.29
CA LYS A 450 31.98 -36.19 31.60
C LYS A 450 30.77 -35.27 31.34
N PHE A 451 30.19 -35.35 30.15
CA PHE A 451 29.04 -34.55 29.73
C PHE A 451 27.91 -34.54 30.78
N LYS A 452 27.57 -35.71 31.33
CA LYS A 452 26.57 -35.84 32.42
C LYS A 452 26.86 -35.09 33.71
N GLN A 453 28.12 -34.76 33.97
CA GLN A 453 28.55 -34.05 35.18
C GLN A 453 28.82 -32.57 34.90
N CYS A 454 28.78 -32.16 33.63
CA CYS A 454 29.11 -30.80 33.21
C CYS A 454 27.88 -30.07 32.68
N HIS A 455 27.28 -30.56 31.58
CA HIS A 455 26.25 -29.84 30.83
C HIS A 455 24.95 -30.63 30.58
N LEU A 456 24.85 -31.90 30.97
CA LEU A 456 23.57 -32.62 30.87
C LEU A 456 22.51 -31.93 31.75
N GLY A 457 21.54 -31.29 31.12
CA GLY A 457 20.52 -30.45 31.77
C GLY A 457 20.90 -28.98 31.97
N LYS A 458 22.04 -28.53 31.42
CA LYS A 458 22.50 -27.12 31.41
C LYS A 458 22.96 -26.67 30.03
N MET A 459 22.52 -27.36 28.97
CA MET A 459 22.90 -26.93 27.63
C MET A 459 22.13 -25.67 27.31
N GLU A 460 22.90 -24.64 27.04
CA GLU A 460 22.43 -23.36 26.54
C GLU A 460 22.45 -23.41 25.02
N LEU A 461 21.52 -22.69 24.39
CA LEU A 461 21.53 -22.52 22.94
C LEU A 461 22.86 -21.90 22.51
N ALA A 462 23.36 -22.30 21.35
CA ALA A 462 24.46 -21.58 20.73
C ALA A 462 24.06 -20.10 20.59
N PRO A 463 24.99 -19.13 20.69
CA PRO A 463 24.64 -17.71 20.67
C PRO A 463 23.70 -17.33 19.53
N LEU A 464 23.94 -17.85 18.32
CA LEU A 464 23.11 -17.56 17.15
C LEU A 464 21.68 -18.13 17.25
N ASP A 465 21.52 -19.33 17.82
CA ASP A 465 20.19 -19.92 18.06
C ASP A 465 19.43 -19.16 19.14
N ARG A 466 20.14 -18.71 20.17
CA ARG A 466 19.59 -17.85 21.21
C ARG A 466 19.13 -16.51 20.64
N ALA A 467 19.95 -15.89 19.79
CA ALA A 467 19.61 -14.63 19.15
C ALA A 467 18.39 -14.76 18.24
N TRP A 468 18.37 -15.77 17.37
CA TRP A 468 17.19 -16.05 16.55
C TRP A 468 15.93 -16.28 17.41
N TRP A 469 16.07 -17.02 18.50
CA TRP A 469 14.96 -17.31 19.39
C TRP A 469 14.39 -16.08 20.10
N LEU A 470 15.24 -15.21 20.62
CA LEU A 470 14.83 -13.99 21.29
C LEU A 470 14.13 -13.03 20.34
N LEU A 471 14.67 -12.86 19.12
CA LEU A 471 14.04 -12.01 18.11
C LEU A 471 12.66 -12.54 17.72
N ARG A 472 12.53 -13.85 17.50
CA ARG A 472 11.23 -14.50 17.25
C ARG A 472 10.24 -14.26 18.39
N ARG A 473 10.66 -14.36 19.65
CA ARG A 473 9.77 -14.11 20.82
C ARG A 473 9.34 -12.65 20.95
N ALA A 474 10.19 -11.71 20.55
CA ALA A 474 9.80 -10.30 20.46
C ALA A 474 8.77 -10.09 19.33
N ASN A 475 8.99 -10.67 18.15
CA ASN A 475 8.02 -10.63 17.04
C ASN A 475 6.68 -11.26 17.43
N GLU A 476 6.67 -12.45 18.04
CA GLU A 476 5.41 -13.11 18.46
C GLU A 476 4.64 -12.29 19.51
N HIS A 477 5.35 -11.60 20.41
CA HIS A 477 4.70 -10.68 21.35
C HIS A 477 4.07 -9.49 20.61
N PHE A 478 4.79 -8.95 19.64
CA PHE A 478 4.30 -7.88 18.78
C PHE A 478 3.07 -8.32 17.95
N GLU A 479 3.14 -9.47 17.28
CA GLU A 479 2.02 -10.03 16.52
C GLU A 479 0.76 -10.21 17.38
N ARG A 480 0.95 -10.56 18.67
CA ARG A 480 -0.16 -10.87 19.57
C ARG A 480 -0.73 -9.67 20.31
N TYR A 481 0.11 -8.74 20.77
CA TYR A 481 -0.31 -7.63 21.64
C TYR A 481 0.01 -6.26 21.07
N GLY A 482 0.88 -6.24 20.06
CA GLY A 482 1.62 -5.07 19.64
C GLY A 482 1.23 -4.53 18.28
N SER A 483 0.37 -5.17 17.49
CA SER A 483 0.10 -4.73 16.12
C SER A 483 -0.45 -3.29 16.07
N PRO A 484 0.28 -2.28 15.55
CA PRO A 484 -0.36 -1.34 14.66
C PRO A 484 -0.79 -2.15 13.44
N ASP A 485 -1.98 -1.90 12.89
CA ASP A 485 -2.30 -2.27 11.52
C ASP A 485 -1.32 -1.56 10.56
N LEU A 486 -0.10 -2.07 10.48
CA LEU A 486 0.93 -1.65 9.54
C LEU A 486 0.69 -2.28 8.16
N ASP A 487 -0.27 -3.21 8.05
CA ASP A 487 -0.96 -3.57 6.80
C ASP A 487 -1.55 -2.33 6.10
N LEU A 488 -1.61 -1.18 6.78
CA LEU A 488 -2.15 0.06 6.26
C LEU A 488 -1.12 1.19 6.05
N VAL A 489 0.17 0.96 6.36
CA VAL A 489 1.24 1.96 6.15
C VAL A 489 2.14 1.60 4.97
N VAL A 490 2.15 0.34 4.54
CA VAL A 490 2.76 -0.05 3.27
C VAL A 490 1.66 0.10 2.21
N GLY A 491 1.72 1.16 1.41
CA GLY A 491 0.84 1.25 0.23
C GLY A 491 1.08 0.03 -0.67
N ASP A 492 0.05 -0.36 -1.42
CA ASP A 492 0.09 -1.38 -2.50
C ASP A 492 1.03 -0.98 -3.66
N GLY A 493 2.14 -0.31 -3.38
CA GLY A 493 3.18 0.00 -4.35
C GLY A 493 3.78 -1.31 -4.86
N GLU A 494 3.45 -1.64 -6.09
CA GLU A 494 3.83 -2.82 -6.92
C GLU A 494 5.34 -3.13 -7.05
N ARG A 495 6.21 -2.60 -6.17
CA ARG A 495 7.67 -2.70 -6.28
C ARG A 495 8.34 -3.80 -5.46
N SER A 496 7.63 -4.56 -4.61
CA SER A 496 8.24 -5.72 -3.92
C SER A 496 7.64 -7.05 -4.42
N PRO A 497 8.37 -7.84 -5.23
CA PRO A 497 7.96 -9.19 -5.63
C PRO A 497 8.15 -10.24 -4.51
N LEU A 498 8.45 -9.82 -3.29
CA LEU A 498 8.65 -10.65 -2.11
C LEU A 498 7.84 -10.05 -0.94
N PRO A 499 7.37 -10.87 0.02
CA PRO A 499 6.58 -10.40 1.15
C PRO A 499 7.47 -9.80 2.27
N GLU A 500 8.41 -8.89 1.95
CA GLU A 500 9.28 -8.29 2.97
C GLU A 500 8.64 -7.12 3.72
N GLY A 501 7.52 -6.57 3.22
CA GLY A 501 6.83 -5.42 3.81
C GLY A 501 6.52 -5.64 5.30
N ARG A 502 5.95 -6.80 5.63
CA ARG A 502 5.66 -7.19 7.02
C ARG A 502 6.91 -7.27 7.90
N HIS A 503 8.02 -7.82 7.40
CA HIS A 503 9.25 -7.94 8.18
C HIS A 503 9.99 -6.60 8.36
N LEU A 504 9.88 -5.68 7.39
CA LEU A 504 10.38 -4.31 7.53
C LEU A 504 9.61 -3.52 8.60
N VAL A 505 8.29 -3.69 8.59
CA VAL A 505 7.35 -3.16 9.56
C VAL A 505 7.68 -3.65 10.97
N GLU A 506 7.85 -4.96 11.14
CA GLU A 506 8.23 -5.60 12.40
C GLU A 506 9.59 -5.08 12.91
N ASP A 507 10.61 -5.01 12.05
CA ASP A 507 11.95 -4.50 12.40
C ASP A 507 11.90 -3.04 12.86
N ALA A 508 11.20 -2.18 12.12
CA ALA A 508 11.07 -0.76 12.45
C ALA A 508 10.32 -0.55 13.76
N TRP A 509 9.22 -1.26 13.98
CA TRP A 509 8.48 -1.15 15.24
C TRP A 509 9.33 -1.60 16.43
N LEU A 510 9.99 -2.76 16.30
CA LEU A 510 10.83 -3.30 17.36
C LEU A 510 11.97 -2.35 17.70
N PHE A 511 12.74 -1.88 16.71
CA PHE A 511 13.98 -1.19 17.01
C PHE A 511 13.89 0.33 16.93
N ASP A 512 13.14 0.88 15.98
CA ASP A 512 13.08 2.32 15.74
C ASP A 512 11.97 3.01 16.55
N HIS A 513 10.88 2.31 16.87
CA HIS A 513 9.81 2.81 17.75
C HIS A 513 9.90 2.33 19.21
N GLY A 514 11.00 1.66 19.57
CA GLY A 514 11.26 1.21 20.95
C GLY A 514 10.44 -0.01 21.39
N GLY A 515 9.75 -0.70 20.48
CA GLY A 515 8.94 -1.87 20.79
C GLY A 515 9.73 -3.02 21.43
N PHE A 516 10.98 -3.24 20.98
CA PHE A 516 11.89 -4.24 21.55
C PHE A 516 12.31 -3.86 22.98
N ALA A 517 12.52 -2.57 23.26
CA ALA A 517 12.83 -2.11 24.61
C ALA A 517 11.61 -2.28 25.54
N ALA A 518 10.41 -1.97 25.07
CA ALA A 518 9.16 -2.21 25.80
C ALA A 518 8.95 -3.70 26.08
N TRP A 519 9.17 -4.56 25.08
CA TRP A 519 9.12 -6.01 25.23
C TRP A 519 10.15 -6.50 26.27
N LEU A 520 11.38 -5.98 26.23
CA LEU A 520 12.41 -6.34 27.21
C LEU A 520 12.01 -5.90 28.62
N ASP A 521 11.47 -4.70 28.80
CA ASP A 521 11.01 -4.22 30.11
C ASP A 521 9.96 -5.16 30.71
N ILE A 522 9.03 -5.63 29.88
CA ILE A 522 7.99 -6.60 30.24
C ILE A 522 8.62 -7.96 30.61
N TYR A 523 9.40 -8.57 29.71
CA TYR A 523 9.86 -9.97 29.85
C TYR A 523 11.16 -10.16 30.66
N SER A 524 11.91 -9.09 30.97
CA SER A 524 13.26 -9.15 31.57
C SER A 524 13.34 -10.01 32.84
N SER A 525 12.29 -9.97 33.67
CA SER A 525 12.21 -10.69 34.95
C SER A 525 12.06 -12.20 34.79
N MET A 526 11.60 -12.67 33.62
CA MET A 526 11.41 -14.10 33.32
C MET A 526 12.59 -14.71 32.57
N MET A 527 13.38 -13.90 31.86
CA MET A 527 14.52 -14.35 31.09
C MET A 527 15.67 -14.86 31.96
N ASP A 528 16.44 -15.80 31.45
CA ASP A 528 17.73 -16.14 32.04
C ASP A 528 18.74 -14.97 31.87
N ASP A 529 19.85 -15.00 32.62
CA ASP A 529 20.82 -13.90 32.61
C ASP A 529 21.52 -13.73 31.26
N ALA A 530 21.64 -14.78 30.45
CA ALA A 530 22.31 -14.74 29.16
C ALA A 530 21.39 -14.15 28.08
N ASP A 531 20.11 -14.53 28.10
CA ASP A 531 19.06 -14.00 27.24
C ASP A 531 18.86 -12.51 27.52
N ARG A 532 18.78 -12.13 28.80
CA ARG A 532 18.64 -10.74 29.21
C ARG A 532 19.84 -9.90 28.76
N ALA A 533 21.07 -10.37 29.00
CA ALA A 533 22.28 -9.66 28.59
C ALA A 533 22.38 -9.53 27.06
N MET A 534 21.91 -10.52 26.29
CA MET A 534 21.87 -10.45 24.84
C MET A 534 20.84 -9.41 24.36
N ALA A 535 19.61 -9.46 24.89
CA ALA A 535 18.56 -8.50 24.54
C ALA A 535 18.96 -7.05 24.91
N GLU A 536 19.51 -6.84 26.11
CA GLU A 536 20.06 -5.53 26.52
C GLU A 536 21.14 -5.02 25.56
N SER A 537 21.98 -5.91 25.01
CA SER A 537 23.01 -5.54 24.04
C SER A 537 22.43 -5.07 22.69
N TRP A 538 21.21 -5.47 22.33
CA TRP A 538 20.58 -5.05 21.08
C TRP A 538 19.99 -3.66 21.17
N VAL A 539 19.42 -3.29 22.33
CA VAL A 539 18.81 -1.97 22.54
C VAL A 539 19.76 -0.83 22.17
N SER A 540 21.05 -0.95 22.50
CA SER A 540 22.07 0.07 22.17
C SER A 540 23.13 -0.38 21.17
N GLY A 541 23.27 -1.66 20.88
CA GLY A 541 24.38 -2.22 20.08
C GLY A 541 24.00 -2.64 18.67
N GLN A 542 22.72 -2.55 18.31
CA GLN A 542 22.22 -2.79 16.97
C GLN A 542 22.78 -1.78 15.95
N ARG A 543 22.97 -2.21 14.71
CA ARG A 543 23.52 -1.39 13.62
C ARG A 543 22.57 -1.42 12.43
N PRO A 544 21.68 -0.43 12.28
CA PRO A 544 20.93 -0.24 11.05
C PRO A 544 21.76 0.62 10.08
N GLY A 545 21.81 0.27 8.79
CA GLY A 545 22.62 0.93 7.77
C GLY A 545 22.68 0.16 6.45
N ALA A 546 23.04 0.84 5.38
CA ALA A 546 23.31 0.20 4.09
C ALA A 546 24.67 -0.52 4.13
N TYR A 547 24.71 -1.76 3.65
CA TYR A 547 25.89 -2.61 3.66
C TYR A 547 26.22 -3.09 2.26
N ARG A 548 27.48 -2.93 1.83
CA ARG A 548 27.98 -3.60 0.62
C ARG A 548 28.47 -4.99 0.98
N ILE A 549 28.09 -5.99 0.20
CA ILE A 549 28.61 -7.36 0.31
C ILE A 549 30.01 -7.41 -0.30
N ASP A 550 31.04 -7.65 0.51
CA ASP A 550 32.41 -7.81 0.02
C ASP A 550 32.71 -9.27 -0.34
N SER A 551 32.16 -10.21 0.43
CA SER A 551 32.22 -11.65 0.16
C SER A 551 31.04 -12.40 0.79
N ALA A 552 30.62 -13.49 0.15
CA ALA A 552 29.59 -14.40 0.67
C ALA A 552 30.10 -15.85 0.55
N GLU A 553 30.54 -16.42 1.68
CA GLU A 553 31.14 -17.76 1.72
C GLU A 553 30.44 -18.65 2.75
N GLY A 554 29.77 -19.71 2.27
CA GLY A 554 29.07 -20.66 3.13
C GLY A 554 28.05 -19.98 4.04
N ALA A 555 28.19 -20.17 5.35
CA ALA A 555 27.29 -19.62 6.37
C ALA A 555 27.65 -18.20 6.85
N THR A 556 28.63 -17.54 6.23
CA THR A 556 29.07 -16.19 6.63
C THR A 556 29.20 -15.26 5.44
N MET A 557 28.94 -13.98 5.65
CA MET A 557 29.22 -12.91 4.69
C MET A 557 30.09 -11.84 5.34
N THR A 558 30.98 -11.24 4.55
CA THR A 558 31.73 -10.06 4.97
C THR A 558 31.11 -8.84 4.33
N VAL A 559 30.80 -7.83 5.13
CA VAL A 559 30.08 -6.63 4.67
C VAL A 559 30.79 -5.37 5.13
N SER A 560 30.71 -4.32 4.30
CA SER A 560 31.20 -2.98 4.60
C SER A 560 30.03 -2.05 4.90
N ASP A 561 30.01 -1.41 6.08
CA ASP A 561 28.99 -0.43 6.49
C ASP A 561 29.16 0.87 5.70
N LEU A 562 28.25 1.15 4.77
CA LEU A 562 28.30 2.37 3.95
C LEU A 562 27.85 3.60 4.75
N THR A 563 27.01 3.43 5.76
CA THR A 563 26.45 4.52 6.58
C THR A 563 27.44 4.98 7.66
N ARG A 564 28.37 4.12 8.10
CA ARG A 564 29.34 4.41 9.17
C ARG A 564 30.80 4.39 8.72
N GLY A 565 31.08 4.85 7.50
CA GLY A 565 32.46 5.10 7.05
C GLY A 565 33.25 3.86 6.66
N GLY A 566 32.58 2.75 6.31
CA GLY A 566 33.19 1.58 5.68
C GLY A 566 33.70 0.50 6.65
N ASP A 567 33.24 0.50 7.91
CA ASP A 567 33.58 -0.54 8.88
C ASP A 567 33.23 -1.93 8.34
N GLN A 568 34.19 -2.85 8.38
CA GLN A 568 34.00 -4.21 7.90
C GLN A 568 33.53 -5.15 9.02
N LEU A 569 32.46 -5.89 8.78
CA LEU A 569 31.86 -6.85 9.71
C LEU A 569 31.77 -8.23 9.07
N VAL A 570 32.02 -9.27 9.88
CA VAL A 570 31.73 -10.66 9.50
C VAL A 570 30.39 -11.03 10.13
N VAL A 571 29.40 -11.28 9.27
CA VAL A 571 28.00 -11.50 9.64
C VAL A 571 27.61 -12.93 9.30
N THR A 572 26.86 -13.58 10.19
CA THR A 572 26.36 -14.95 9.94
C THR A 572 25.09 -14.89 9.07
N ARG A 573 25.01 -15.77 8.07
CA ARG A 573 23.87 -15.92 7.14
C ARG A 573 22.82 -16.85 7.76
N ARG A 574 21.60 -16.35 7.97
CA ARG A 574 20.45 -17.14 8.48
C ARG A 574 19.10 -16.68 7.92
N GLY A 575 19.06 -15.60 7.13
CA GLY A 575 17.83 -15.12 6.51
C GLY A 575 17.50 -15.89 5.24
N GLU A 576 16.21 -16.05 4.96
CA GLU A 576 15.76 -16.52 3.65
C GLU A 576 16.22 -15.57 2.54
N GLY A 577 16.50 -16.12 1.36
CA GLY A 577 16.99 -15.33 0.22
C GLY A 577 18.46 -14.89 0.31
N HIS A 578 19.15 -15.12 1.44
CA HIS A 578 20.57 -14.76 1.57
C HIS A 578 21.45 -15.46 0.56
N ASP A 579 21.07 -16.65 0.09
CA ASP A 579 21.80 -17.44 -0.90
C ASP A 579 21.93 -16.74 -2.27
N TYR A 580 21.05 -15.77 -2.57
CA TYR A 580 21.08 -15.00 -3.82
C TYR A 580 22.00 -13.77 -3.78
N LEU A 581 22.50 -13.39 -2.60
CA LEU A 581 23.37 -12.22 -2.45
C LEU A 581 24.78 -12.49 -3.00
N ALA A 582 25.25 -11.60 -3.86
CA ALA A 582 26.54 -11.66 -4.53
C ALA A 582 27.49 -10.54 -4.04
N PRO A 583 28.82 -10.75 -4.14
CA PRO A 583 29.78 -9.67 -3.91
C PRO A 583 29.51 -8.48 -4.83
N GLY A 584 29.46 -7.28 -4.25
CA GLY A 584 29.12 -6.03 -4.95
C GLY A 584 27.70 -5.54 -4.66
N ASP A 585 26.78 -6.43 -4.28
CA ASP A 585 25.41 -6.06 -3.92
C ASP A 585 25.41 -5.12 -2.71
N VAL A 586 24.45 -4.19 -2.72
CA VAL A 586 24.20 -3.29 -1.59
C VAL A 586 22.87 -3.66 -0.99
N VAL A 587 22.85 -3.90 0.32
CA VAL A 587 21.66 -4.35 1.05
C VAL A 587 21.37 -3.44 2.24
N TRP A 588 20.10 -3.29 2.57
CA TRP A 588 19.66 -2.85 3.88
C TRP A 588 19.46 -4.07 4.78
N MET A 589 20.12 -4.12 5.94
CA MET A 589 19.85 -5.09 7.02
C MET A 589 20.26 -4.56 8.39
N ARG A 590 19.46 -4.82 9.45
CA ARG A 590 19.89 -4.52 10.82
C ARG A 590 20.86 -5.58 11.30
N VAL A 591 22.08 -5.17 11.69
CA VAL A 591 23.08 -6.11 12.21
C VAL A 591 23.07 -6.07 13.73
N LEU A 592 22.81 -7.22 14.36
CA LEU A 592 22.63 -7.36 15.81
C LEU A 592 23.85 -8.05 16.44
N PRO A 593 24.32 -7.60 17.62
CA PRO A 593 25.42 -8.25 18.32
C PRO A 593 24.98 -9.59 18.94
N CYS A 594 25.80 -10.63 18.80
CA CYS A 594 25.52 -11.96 19.31
C CYS A 594 26.78 -12.54 19.99
N GLY A 595 27.05 -12.09 21.21
CA GLY A 595 28.31 -12.38 21.89
C GLY A 595 29.48 -11.71 21.17
N SER A 596 30.43 -12.50 20.65
CA SER A 596 31.54 -11.99 19.82
C SER A 596 31.25 -12.00 18.32
N LEU A 597 30.04 -12.43 17.91
CA LEU A 597 29.62 -12.55 16.52
C LEU A 597 28.63 -11.45 16.17
N TRP A 598 28.45 -11.22 14.88
CA TRP A 598 27.37 -10.43 14.32
C TRP A 598 26.45 -11.33 13.49
N TRP A 599 25.16 -11.02 13.52
CA TRP A 599 24.17 -11.70 12.70
C TRP A 599 23.14 -10.70 12.18
N THR A 600 22.42 -11.12 11.16
CA THR A 600 21.34 -10.36 10.53
C THR A 600 20.09 -10.41 11.41
N GLY A 601 19.42 -9.27 11.58
CA GLY A 601 18.14 -9.14 12.27
C GLY A 601 16.97 -9.71 11.47
N SER A 602 15.80 -9.09 11.57
CA SER A 602 14.55 -9.64 11.00
C SER A 602 14.53 -9.59 9.47
N VAL A 603 15.27 -8.67 8.85
CA VAL A 603 15.13 -8.36 7.42
C VAL A 603 16.46 -8.09 6.72
N THR A 604 16.53 -8.47 5.46
CA THR A 604 17.62 -8.12 4.53
C THR A 604 17.02 -7.84 3.17
N ARG A 605 17.20 -6.62 2.65
CA ARG A 605 16.62 -6.13 1.40
C ARG A 605 17.73 -5.67 0.46
N LEU A 606 17.66 -6.05 -0.81
CA LEU A 606 18.55 -5.52 -1.84
C LEU A 606 18.17 -4.07 -2.18
N LEU A 607 19.16 -3.19 -2.31
CA LEU A 607 18.97 -1.77 -2.60
C LEU A 607 19.39 -1.45 -4.03
N THR A 608 18.65 -0.53 -4.65
CA THR A 608 19.08 0.22 -5.81
C THR A 608 20.18 1.23 -5.42
N SER A 609 20.94 1.72 -6.41
CA SER A 609 21.94 2.76 -6.17
C SER A 609 21.34 4.03 -5.56
N ALA A 610 20.15 4.43 -6.01
CA ALA A 610 19.47 5.62 -5.50
C ALA A 610 19.07 5.46 -4.03
N GLU A 611 18.50 4.31 -3.63
CA GLU A 611 18.17 4.03 -2.23
C GLU A 611 19.42 4.00 -1.34
N ALA A 612 20.52 3.41 -1.83
CA ALA A 612 21.79 3.38 -1.10
C ALA A 612 22.38 4.78 -0.88
N ASP A 613 22.34 5.63 -1.90
CA ASP A 613 22.82 7.01 -1.83
C ASP A 613 21.94 7.84 -0.88
N ALA A 614 20.61 7.70 -0.95
CA ALA A 614 19.67 8.38 -0.06
C ALA A 614 19.85 7.99 1.42
N LEU A 615 20.02 6.69 1.69
CA LEU A 615 20.31 6.20 3.05
C LEU A 615 21.65 6.70 3.59
N THR A 616 22.65 6.83 2.72
CA THR A 616 23.97 7.35 3.09
C THR A 616 23.87 8.84 3.42
N ALA A 617 23.21 9.63 2.56
CA ALA A 617 22.99 11.06 2.79
C ALA A 617 22.18 11.33 4.08
N THR A 618 21.17 10.49 4.37
CA THR A 618 20.40 10.58 5.62
C THR A 618 21.30 10.45 6.84
N GLY A 619 22.29 9.55 6.81
CA GLY A 619 23.24 9.36 7.90
C GLY A 619 24.13 10.57 8.18
N ASP A 620 24.38 11.40 7.17
CA ASP A 620 25.15 12.65 7.30
C ASP A 620 24.33 13.78 7.91
N GLU A 621 23.03 13.86 7.58
CA GLU A 621 22.12 14.93 8.05
C GLU A 621 21.48 14.62 9.41
N HIS A 622 21.12 13.35 9.63
CA HIS A 622 20.44 12.87 10.81
C HIS A 622 21.23 11.70 11.43
N PRO A 623 21.68 11.80 12.69
CA PRO A 623 22.32 10.68 13.36
C PRO A 623 21.41 9.44 13.30
N PRO A 624 21.96 8.23 13.06
CA PRO A 624 21.16 7.02 12.90
C PRO A 624 20.25 6.72 14.09
N GLU A 625 20.65 7.20 15.28
CA GLU A 625 19.98 6.95 16.55
C GLU A 625 18.91 8.01 16.89
N SER A 626 18.67 8.98 16.00
CA SER A 626 17.59 9.96 16.17
C SER A 626 16.27 9.44 15.62
N GLU A 627 15.15 9.79 16.25
CA GLU A 627 13.78 9.45 15.79
C GLU A 627 13.54 9.93 14.35
N ALA A 628 13.99 11.15 14.02
CA ALA A 628 13.92 11.69 12.65
C ALA A 628 14.72 10.85 11.64
N GLY A 629 15.93 10.43 12.00
CA GLY A 629 16.73 9.54 11.15
C GLY A 629 16.13 8.14 11.01
N ALA A 630 15.45 7.64 12.04
CA ALA A 630 14.76 6.34 12.01
C ALA A 630 13.55 6.39 11.08
N LEU A 631 12.73 7.43 11.19
CA LEU A 631 11.58 7.66 10.32
C LEU A 631 12.00 7.82 8.85
N GLU A 632 13.08 8.57 8.57
CA GLU A 632 13.54 8.80 7.21
C GLU A 632 14.14 7.53 6.58
N ARG A 633 14.91 6.74 7.34
CA ARG A 633 15.34 5.41 6.89
C ARG A 633 14.14 4.52 6.58
N PHE A 634 13.16 4.47 7.49
CA PHE A 634 11.96 3.66 7.31
C PHE A 634 11.24 4.02 6.01
N ARG A 635 11.08 5.32 5.72
CA ARG A 635 10.47 5.80 4.47
C ARG A 635 11.20 5.32 3.21
N ILE A 636 12.54 5.40 3.21
CA ILE A 636 13.36 4.97 2.06
C ILE A 636 13.25 3.45 1.83
N ILE A 637 13.33 2.66 2.91
CA ILE A 637 13.42 1.18 2.82
C ILE A 637 12.07 0.49 2.56
N SER A 638 10.98 1.11 2.99
CA SER A 638 9.63 0.56 2.89
C SER A 638 8.95 0.89 1.57
N ALA A 639 9.65 1.60 0.67
CA ALA A 639 9.10 2.17 -0.56
C ALA A 639 7.85 3.07 -0.33
N ILE A 640 7.59 3.49 0.91
CA ILE A 640 6.59 4.53 1.25
C ILE A 640 6.97 5.86 0.59
N VAL A 641 8.26 6.07 0.36
CA VAL A 641 8.79 7.14 -0.46
C VAL A 641 9.59 6.48 -1.58
N ASP A 642 9.08 6.57 -2.80
CA ASP A 642 9.87 6.28 -3.99
C ASP A 642 11.11 7.18 -3.95
N VAL A 643 12.30 6.61 -3.80
CA VAL A 643 13.51 7.43 -3.90
C VAL A 643 13.54 8.00 -5.32
N PRO A 644 13.53 9.33 -5.49
CA PRO A 644 13.44 9.94 -6.81
C PRO A 644 14.62 9.47 -7.66
N GLU A 645 14.32 8.94 -8.84
CA GLU A 645 15.34 8.86 -9.88
C GLU A 645 15.72 10.29 -10.25
N VAL A 646 17.01 10.60 -10.13
CA VAL A 646 17.57 11.90 -10.49
C VAL A 646 18.49 11.76 -11.69
N THR A 647 18.53 12.80 -12.51
CA THR A 647 19.45 12.95 -13.64
C THR A 647 20.87 13.27 -13.15
N GLY A 648 21.84 13.36 -14.07
CA GLY A 648 23.24 13.66 -13.75
C GLY A 648 23.49 15.05 -13.17
N LEU A 649 22.59 16.01 -13.40
CA LEU A 649 22.59 17.37 -12.84
C LEU A 649 21.71 17.48 -11.57
N GLY A 650 21.12 16.39 -11.11
CA GLY A 650 20.33 16.33 -9.88
C GLY A 650 18.87 16.77 -10.03
N HIS A 651 18.34 16.83 -11.26
CA HIS A 651 16.93 17.07 -11.50
C HIS A 651 16.13 15.76 -11.43
N PRO A 652 14.87 15.77 -10.94
CA PRO A 652 13.99 14.60 -11.00
C PRO A 652 13.79 14.15 -12.45
N VAL A 653 13.81 12.84 -12.66
CA VAL A 653 13.52 12.26 -13.97
C VAL A 653 12.02 12.37 -14.26
N VAL A 654 11.67 13.19 -15.26
CA VAL A 654 10.31 13.36 -15.79
C VAL A 654 10.36 13.26 -17.31
N PHE A 655 9.45 12.48 -17.89
CA PHE A 655 9.38 12.36 -19.34
C PHE A 655 8.61 13.54 -19.91
N CYS A 656 9.32 14.41 -20.61
CA CYS A 656 8.77 15.64 -21.15
C CYS A 656 8.80 15.60 -22.67
N ILE A 657 7.66 15.78 -23.32
CA ILE A 657 7.55 15.98 -24.76
C ILE A 657 7.04 17.39 -25.02
N GLN A 658 7.68 18.13 -25.93
CA GLN A 658 7.13 19.41 -26.39
C GLN A 658 7.35 19.58 -27.88
N SER A 659 6.32 20.06 -28.57
CA SER A 659 6.35 20.30 -30.01
C SER A 659 6.06 21.76 -30.33
N TRP A 660 6.79 22.29 -31.30
CA TRP A 660 6.65 23.65 -31.81
C TRP A 660 6.43 23.64 -33.32
N ARG A 661 5.51 24.49 -33.77
CA ARG A 661 5.40 24.87 -35.18
C ARG A 661 6.47 25.91 -35.45
N LEU A 662 7.38 25.60 -36.37
CA LEU A 662 8.42 26.55 -36.78
C LEU A 662 7.84 27.63 -37.71
N PRO A 663 8.51 28.79 -37.83
CA PRO A 663 8.04 29.89 -38.67
C PRO A 663 7.85 29.47 -40.13
N PRO A 664 6.81 29.98 -40.82
CA PRO A 664 6.56 29.67 -42.22
C PRO A 664 7.71 30.21 -43.11
N GLY A 665 8.16 29.39 -44.06
CA GLY A 665 9.22 29.73 -45.02
C GLY A 665 10.65 29.42 -44.57
N LEU A 666 10.82 28.83 -43.38
CA LEU A 666 12.08 28.19 -42.98
C LEU A 666 12.21 26.85 -43.74
N ASP A 667 13.35 26.57 -44.33
CA ASP A 667 13.61 25.26 -44.97
C ASP A 667 14.33 24.28 -44.01
N GLU A 668 14.27 22.98 -44.34
CA GLU A 668 14.80 21.91 -43.48
C GLU A 668 16.30 22.08 -43.24
N ASP A 669 17.08 22.46 -44.25
CA ASP A 669 18.53 22.65 -44.14
C ASP A 669 18.88 23.83 -43.22
N GLU A 670 18.13 24.94 -43.31
CA GLU A 670 18.27 26.10 -42.44
C GLU A 670 17.92 25.75 -40.99
N ALA A 671 16.82 25.04 -40.75
CA ALA A 671 16.45 24.59 -39.41
C ALA A 671 17.48 23.60 -38.83
N ALA A 672 17.91 22.65 -39.64
CA ALA A 672 18.88 21.64 -39.26
C ALA A 672 20.27 22.25 -38.95
N SER A 673 20.69 23.27 -39.69
CA SER A 673 21.92 24.02 -39.40
C SER A 673 21.87 24.76 -38.08
N VAL A 674 20.70 25.27 -37.67
CA VAL A 674 20.52 25.92 -36.36
C VAL A 674 20.60 24.90 -35.22
N LEU A 675 20.09 23.68 -35.43
CA LEU A 675 20.14 22.60 -34.44
C LEU A 675 21.55 22.02 -34.26
N ASP A 676 22.35 21.94 -35.33
CA ASP A 676 23.76 21.51 -35.27
C ASP A 676 24.64 22.39 -34.37
N ASP A 677 24.27 23.66 -34.19
CA ASP A 677 25.00 24.59 -33.31
C ASP A 677 24.76 24.32 -31.81
N VAL A 678 23.70 23.60 -31.47
CA VAL A 678 23.20 23.46 -30.08
C VAL A 678 23.06 22.01 -29.60
N ALA A 679 23.05 21.05 -30.53
CA ALA A 679 22.88 19.63 -30.24
C ALA A 679 23.75 18.78 -31.18
N GLU A 680 24.06 17.55 -30.76
CA GLU A 680 24.87 16.62 -31.57
C GLU A 680 23.97 15.84 -32.52
N ARG A 681 24.18 16.00 -33.83
CA ARG A 681 23.38 15.28 -34.83
C ARG A 681 23.74 13.80 -34.84
N GLU A 682 22.75 12.94 -34.63
CA GLU A 682 22.89 11.48 -34.64
C GLU A 682 22.26 10.86 -35.91
N HIS A 683 21.21 11.49 -36.45
CA HIS A 683 20.53 11.13 -37.71
C HIS A 683 20.12 12.41 -38.49
N PRO A 684 19.86 12.39 -39.82
CA PRO A 684 19.41 13.57 -40.56
C PRO A 684 18.32 14.43 -39.92
N SER A 685 17.34 13.81 -39.26
CA SER A 685 16.21 14.46 -38.59
C SER A 685 16.26 14.40 -37.06
N THR A 686 17.38 13.95 -36.46
CA THR A 686 17.48 13.68 -35.02
C THR A 686 18.79 14.19 -34.41
N TRP A 687 18.68 14.90 -33.29
CA TRP A 687 19.81 15.42 -32.54
C TRP A 687 19.74 15.00 -31.08
N ALA A 688 20.86 14.58 -30.50
CA ALA A 688 21.01 14.38 -29.07
C ALA A 688 21.36 15.71 -28.39
N LEU A 689 20.58 16.09 -27.38
CA LEU A 689 20.91 17.19 -26.49
C LEU A 689 22.12 16.79 -25.65
N ARG A 690 23.29 17.36 -25.96
CA ARG A 690 24.52 17.19 -25.16
C ARG A 690 25.13 18.55 -24.86
N GLY A 691 25.22 18.91 -23.59
CA GLY A 691 25.82 20.16 -23.14
C GLY A 691 25.87 20.24 -21.61
N PRO A 692 26.63 21.18 -21.03
CA PRO A 692 26.77 21.30 -19.57
C PRO A 692 25.44 21.66 -18.86
N ASN A 693 24.43 22.07 -19.62
CA ASN A 693 23.14 22.53 -19.11
C ASN A 693 22.01 21.52 -19.35
N PHE A 694 22.29 20.37 -19.98
CA PHE A 694 21.29 19.35 -20.28
C PHE A 694 21.77 17.98 -19.84
N ASP A 695 20.88 17.21 -19.22
CA ASP A 695 21.20 15.87 -18.76
C ASP A 695 21.14 14.83 -19.87
N ALA A 696 19.99 14.76 -20.53
CA ALA A 696 19.72 13.89 -21.67
C ALA A 696 18.40 14.28 -22.34
N GLY A 697 18.39 14.26 -23.66
CA GLY A 697 17.17 14.43 -24.44
C GLY A 697 17.46 14.41 -25.93
N TRP A 698 16.39 14.48 -26.72
CA TRP A 698 16.42 14.35 -28.16
C TRP A 698 15.57 15.45 -28.80
N LEU A 699 16.03 15.95 -29.94
CA LEU A 699 15.27 16.84 -30.82
C LEU A 699 15.01 16.11 -32.12
N TYR A 700 13.79 16.27 -32.62
CA TYR A 700 13.33 15.66 -33.86
C TYR A 700 12.69 16.73 -34.74
N LEU A 701 13.13 16.82 -36.00
CA LEU A 701 12.60 17.77 -36.98
C LEU A 701 11.79 17.00 -38.03
N PHE A 702 10.55 17.44 -38.26
CA PHE A 702 9.64 16.83 -39.23
C PHE A 702 8.98 17.88 -40.12
N GLU A 703 8.80 17.58 -41.40
CA GLU A 703 7.97 18.36 -42.31
C GLU A 703 6.58 17.72 -42.43
N HIS A 704 5.51 18.46 -42.11
CA HIS A 704 4.16 17.98 -42.39
C HIS A 704 3.86 18.06 -43.88
N ARG A 705 3.88 16.94 -44.60
CA ARG A 705 3.20 16.87 -45.89
C ARG A 705 1.70 16.81 -45.65
N GLU A 706 0.95 17.81 -46.08
CA GLU A 706 -0.51 17.69 -46.13
C GLU A 706 -0.85 16.47 -47.01
N SER A 707 -1.30 15.38 -46.39
CA SER A 707 -1.93 14.31 -47.12
C SER A 707 -3.20 14.88 -47.73
N GLY A 708 -3.22 15.00 -49.05
CA GLY A 708 -4.41 15.37 -49.80
C GLY A 708 -5.44 14.24 -49.77
N GLU A 709 -5.99 13.91 -48.61
CA GLU A 709 -7.23 13.17 -48.52
C GLU A 709 -8.39 14.17 -48.54
N ALA A 710 -8.95 14.32 -49.73
CA ALA A 710 -10.26 14.90 -49.88
C ALA A 710 -11.23 14.16 -48.96
N VAL A 711 -11.74 14.87 -47.96
CA VAL A 711 -12.90 14.49 -47.15
C VAL A 711 -13.99 14.02 -48.12
N GLY A 712 -14.20 12.70 -48.18
CA GLY A 712 -15.26 12.07 -48.93
C GLY A 712 -16.59 12.62 -48.45
N SER A 713 -17.18 13.48 -49.28
CA SER A 713 -18.57 13.87 -49.21
C SER A 713 -19.47 12.63 -49.18
N THR A 714 -20.31 12.57 -48.15
CA THR A 714 -21.55 11.80 -47.97
C THR A 714 -22.12 11.09 -49.21
N PRO A 715 -22.54 9.80 -49.10
CA PRO A 715 -23.42 9.19 -50.09
C PRO A 715 -24.87 9.64 -49.82
N ASP A 716 -25.38 10.57 -50.63
CA ASP A 716 -26.82 10.77 -50.80
C ASP A 716 -27.30 9.96 -52.02
N ASP A 717 -28.33 9.16 -51.79
CA ASP A 717 -29.12 8.46 -52.79
C ASP A 717 -29.81 9.44 -53.75
N ASP A 718 -29.53 9.38 -55.06
CA ASP A 718 -30.52 9.73 -56.08
C ASP A 718 -30.28 8.94 -57.40
N PRO A 719 -31.15 7.96 -57.74
CA PRO A 719 -31.00 7.14 -58.94
C PRO A 719 -31.86 7.68 -60.08
N ASP A 720 -31.50 8.81 -60.71
CA ASP A 720 -31.95 9.12 -62.08
C ASP A 720 -31.29 10.39 -62.65
N ALA A 721 -30.20 10.24 -63.41
CA ALA A 721 -29.87 11.20 -64.48
C ALA A 721 -28.87 10.62 -65.47
N THR A 722 -29.41 10.25 -66.62
CA THR A 722 -28.67 9.96 -67.86
C THR A 722 -28.04 11.23 -68.42
N THR A 723 -26.78 11.21 -68.88
CA THR A 723 -26.34 11.49 -70.27
C THR A 723 -24.84 11.79 -70.42
N GLU A 724 -24.21 11.01 -71.31
CA GLU A 724 -23.21 11.36 -72.35
C GLU A 724 -22.38 12.66 -72.21
N SER A 725 -21.04 12.56 -72.19
CA SER A 725 -20.19 12.73 -73.40
C SER A 725 -18.71 13.07 -73.08
N GLN A 726 -17.84 12.27 -73.70
CA GLN A 726 -16.52 12.57 -74.32
C GLN A 726 -15.74 13.86 -73.95
N GLY A 727 -14.43 13.71 -73.69
CA GLY A 727 -13.46 14.77 -74.01
C GLY A 727 -12.11 14.71 -73.30
N GLU A 728 -11.16 14.00 -73.93
CA GLU A 728 -9.73 14.33 -74.10
C GLU A 728 -8.94 15.10 -73.02
N ALA A 729 -7.89 14.39 -72.55
CA ALA A 729 -6.54 14.83 -72.19
C ALA A 729 -6.18 16.33 -72.34
N GLY A 730 -5.75 16.91 -71.23
CA GLY A 730 -4.97 18.14 -71.17
C GLY A 730 -4.13 18.16 -69.90
N THR A 731 -2.84 17.84 -70.05
CA THR A 731 -1.81 18.00 -69.04
C THR A 731 -1.58 19.48 -68.73
N ASP A 732 -1.61 19.85 -67.45
CA ASP A 732 -0.83 20.99 -66.95
C ASP A 732 -0.43 20.74 -65.47
N PRO A 733 0.85 20.98 -65.10
CA PRO A 733 1.36 20.69 -63.77
C PRO A 733 1.17 21.90 -62.85
N LEU A 734 0.30 21.79 -61.85
CA LEU A 734 0.36 22.64 -60.66
C LEU A 734 1.18 21.90 -59.61
N VAL A 735 2.50 21.96 -59.74
CA VAL A 735 3.39 21.83 -58.59
C VAL A 735 3.32 23.17 -57.87
N SER A 736 2.51 23.27 -56.82
CA SER A 736 2.69 24.32 -55.82
C SER A 736 3.75 23.83 -54.84
N ASP A 737 4.93 24.46 -54.89
CA ASP A 737 5.97 24.41 -53.85
C ASP A 737 5.46 25.05 -52.55
N ALA A 738 4.46 24.44 -51.91
CA ALA A 738 4.11 24.75 -50.52
C ALA A 738 4.80 23.69 -49.67
N THR A 739 6.03 23.96 -49.24
CA THR A 739 6.62 23.23 -48.12
C THR A 739 5.68 23.37 -46.93
N GLY A 740 5.32 22.23 -46.33
CA GLY A 740 4.39 22.24 -45.21
C GLY A 740 5.03 22.88 -43.98
N PRO A 741 4.23 23.28 -42.97
CA PRO A 741 4.80 23.83 -41.75
C PRO A 741 5.68 22.78 -41.07
N MET A 742 6.95 23.11 -40.84
CA MET A 742 7.86 22.25 -40.09
C MET A 742 7.51 22.24 -38.61
N THR A 743 7.65 21.06 -38.01
CA THR A 743 7.46 20.84 -36.58
C THR A 743 8.78 20.37 -35.97
N LEU A 744 9.17 21.01 -34.87
CA LEU A 744 10.27 20.55 -34.02
C LEU A 744 9.67 19.92 -32.77
N THR A 745 10.07 18.70 -32.44
CA THR A 745 9.66 17.99 -31.23
C THR A 745 10.88 17.71 -30.36
N ALA A 746 10.78 18.02 -29.08
CA ALA A 746 11.79 17.69 -28.07
C ALA A 746 11.27 16.63 -27.12
N VAL A 747 12.12 15.66 -26.80
CA VAL A 747 11.92 14.64 -25.76
C VAL A 747 13.00 14.82 -24.71
N CYS A 748 12.64 15.20 -23.49
CA CYS A 748 13.57 15.54 -22.41
C CYS A 748 13.33 14.64 -21.19
N ARG A 749 14.37 14.47 -20.36
CA ARG A 749 14.31 13.69 -19.12
C ARG A 749 14.06 14.53 -17.85
N SER A 750 13.87 15.84 -17.98
CA SER A 750 13.49 16.72 -16.87
C SER A 750 12.70 17.95 -17.35
N ILE A 751 11.97 18.59 -16.43
CA ILE A 751 11.29 19.88 -16.71
C ILE A 751 12.30 21.01 -16.93
N ALA A 752 13.44 20.96 -16.23
CA ALA A 752 14.52 21.91 -16.41
C ALA A 752 15.07 21.86 -17.85
N ASP A 753 15.32 20.66 -18.37
CA ASP A 753 15.73 20.45 -19.76
C ASP A 753 14.65 20.96 -20.73
N GLN A 754 13.38 20.59 -20.53
CA GLN A 754 12.28 21.05 -21.38
C GLN A 754 12.19 22.59 -21.41
N THR A 755 12.31 23.24 -20.26
CA THR A 755 12.31 24.71 -20.14
C THR A 755 13.51 25.33 -20.86
N GLY A 756 14.70 24.74 -20.70
CA GLY A 756 15.92 25.16 -21.39
C GLY A 756 15.79 25.03 -22.91
N VAL A 757 15.20 23.92 -23.39
CA VAL A 757 14.92 23.70 -24.82
C VAL A 757 13.86 24.69 -25.31
N ALA A 758 12.79 24.94 -24.57
CA ALA A 758 11.76 25.91 -24.95
C ALA A 758 12.33 27.34 -25.08
N ALA A 759 13.21 27.72 -24.16
CA ALA A 759 13.94 28.99 -24.22
C ALA A 759 14.87 29.05 -25.44
N MET A 760 15.63 27.98 -25.68
CA MET A 760 16.49 27.84 -26.86
C MET A 760 15.68 27.95 -28.17
N VAL A 761 14.55 27.25 -28.28
CA VAL A 761 13.68 27.31 -29.46
C VAL A 761 13.13 28.72 -29.66
N SER A 762 12.67 29.37 -28.58
CA SER A 762 12.15 30.75 -28.64
C SER A 762 13.22 31.76 -29.06
N GLU A 763 14.47 31.55 -28.65
CA GLU A 763 15.62 32.40 -29.02
C GLU A 763 16.04 32.18 -30.49
N ARG A 764 16.12 30.92 -30.92
CA ARG A 764 16.71 30.53 -32.21
C ARG A 764 15.72 30.51 -33.36
N PHE A 765 14.44 30.28 -33.08
CA PHE A 765 13.37 30.24 -34.06
C PHE A 765 12.32 31.31 -33.75
N ALA A 766 12.65 32.57 -34.08
CA ALA A 766 11.77 33.70 -33.84
C ALA A 766 10.41 33.51 -34.54
N GLY A 767 9.33 33.42 -33.76
CA GLY A 767 7.97 33.17 -34.27
C GLY A 767 7.53 31.72 -34.22
N ALA A 768 8.33 30.81 -33.66
CA ALA A 768 7.89 29.46 -33.35
C ALA A 768 6.74 29.49 -32.32
N ALA A 769 5.71 28.67 -32.53
CA ALA A 769 4.56 28.57 -31.65
C ALA A 769 4.47 27.17 -31.07
N SER A 770 4.36 27.04 -29.74
CA SER A 770 4.13 25.73 -29.12
C SER A 770 2.78 25.19 -29.55
N ILE A 771 2.76 23.95 -30.03
CA ILE A 771 1.55 23.24 -30.47
C ILE A 771 1.04 22.36 -29.33
N TYR A 772 1.98 21.69 -28.66
CA TYR A 772 1.70 20.68 -27.64
C TYR A 772 2.86 20.63 -26.65
N ALA A 773 2.52 20.44 -25.38
CA ALA A 773 3.48 20.15 -24.33
C ALA A 773 2.88 19.09 -23.40
N LEU A 774 3.69 18.12 -23.04
CA LEU A 774 3.38 17.04 -22.12
C LEU A 774 4.56 16.86 -21.17
N ALA A 775 4.25 16.72 -19.89
CA ALA A 775 5.17 16.20 -18.90
C ALA A 775 4.42 15.09 -18.16
N THR A 776 5.03 13.90 -18.08
CA THR A 776 4.44 12.76 -17.38
C THR A 776 5.49 12.07 -16.52
N PRO A 777 5.14 11.64 -15.31
CA PRO A 777 5.94 10.73 -14.52
C PRO A 777 6.15 9.38 -15.22
N ARG A 778 7.30 8.74 -14.96
CA ARG A 778 7.71 7.47 -15.59
C ARG A 778 6.82 6.27 -15.23
N ARG A 779 6.01 6.35 -14.17
CA ARG A 779 5.18 5.22 -13.67
C ARG A 779 4.01 4.84 -14.58
N ARG A 780 3.62 5.66 -15.56
CA ARG A 780 2.56 5.29 -16.51
C ARG A 780 3.20 4.75 -17.80
N ARG A 781 3.10 3.43 -17.98
CA ARG A 781 3.18 2.52 -19.15
C ARG A 781 3.29 3.12 -20.58
N ILE A 782 2.91 4.37 -20.77
CA ILE A 782 2.98 5.18 -21.98
C ILE A 782 4.42 5.47 -22.41
N ALA A 783 5.40 5.59 -21.50
CA ALA A 783 6.77 5.88 -21.91
C ALA A 783 7.40 4.72 -22.71
N GLU A 784 7.08 3.45 -22.39
CA GLU A 784 7.56 2.30 -23.17
C GLU A 784 6.87 2.24 -24.53
N GLU A 785 5.56 2.49 -24.59
CA GLU A 785 4.80 2.54 -25.85
C GLU A 785 5.15 3.76 -26.72
N ILE A 786 5.46 4.93 -26.13
CA ILE A 786 5.84 6.14 -26.85
C ILE A 786 7.32 6.10 -27.27
N ASP A 787 8.27 5.62 -26.44
CA ASP A 787 9.64 5.41 -26.91
C ASP A 787 9.65 4.38 -28.05
N GLU A 788 8.90 3.26 -27.96
CA GLU A 788 8.81 2.30 -29.06
C GLU A 788 8.12 2.87 -30.29
N LYS A 789 7.03 3.64 -30.14
CA LYS A 789 6.25 4.16 -31.27
C LYS A 789 6.93 5.35 -31.95
N VAL A 790 7.52 6.27 -31.19
CA VAL A 790 8.30 7.41 -31.73
C VAL A 790 9.58 6.91 -32.38
N MET A 791 10.28 5.94 -31.78
CA MET A 791 11.48 5.36 -32.41
C MET A 791 11.12 4.62 -33.70
N ARG A 792 10.07 3.79 -33.68
CA ARG A 792 9.58 3.06 -34.86
C ARG A 792 9.15 3.99 -36.00
N GLU A 793 8.33 5.02 -35.73
CA GLU A 793 7.91 6.00 -36.73
C GLU A 793 9.09 6.84 -37.26
N ALA A 794 10.08 7.17 -36.42
CA ALA A 794 11.27 7.91 -36.83
C ALA A 794 12.27 7.08 -37.66
N THR A 795 12.35 5.76 -37.47
CA THR A 795 13.24 4.88 -38.25
C THR A 795 12.60 4.26 -39.48
N GLU A 796 11.28 4.03 -39.49
CA GLU A 796 10.64 3.18 -40.52
C GLU A 796 9.72 3.94 -41.48
N GLY A 797 9.29 5.17 -41.15
CA GLY A 797 8.31 5.93 -41.94
C GLY A 797 6.88 5.36 -41.81
N PRO A 798 5.84 6.06 -42.30
CA PRO A 798 4.46 5.56 -42.21
C PRO A 798 4.26 4.37 -43.17
N ASP A 799 4.03 3.17 -42.63
CA ASP A 799 3.74 1.97 -43.42
C ASP A 799 2.37 2.07 -44.11
N GLU A 800 2.40 2.27 -45.44
CA GLU A 800 1.35 1.80 -46.34
C GLU A 800 1.56 0.28 -46.53
N ASP A 801 1.15 -0.59 -45.59
CA ASP A 801 0.96 -2.05 -45.83
C ASP A 801 0.48 -2.76 -44.53
N TRP A 802 -0.79 -2.57 -44.14
CA TRP A 802 -1.44 -3.36 -43.08
C TRP A 802 -2.78 -3.98 -43.50
N MET A 803 -2.92 -4.34 -44.77
CA MET A 803 -3.90 -5.32 -45.21
C MET A 803 -3.22 -6.32 -46.14
N ASP A 804 -2.62 -7.35 -45.58
CA ASP A 804 -2.66 -8.66 -46.22
C ASP A 804 -2.88 -9.73 -45.14
N ASP A 805 -3.97 -10.46 -45.35
CA ASP A 805 -4.39 -11.68 -44.68
C ASP A 805 -3.24 -12.70 -44.63
N ASP A 806 -3.06 -13.35 -43.47
CA ASP A 806 -2.68 -14.79 -43.31
C ASP A 806 -1.96 -15.04 -41.97
N LEU A 807 -2.71 -15.05 -40.87
CA LEU A 807 -2.31 -15.72 -39.63
C LEU A 807 -3.50 -16.50 -39.04
N TYR A 808 -3.91 -17.54 -39.76
CA TYR A 808 -4.57 -18.71 -39.18
C TYR A 808 -4.16 -19.96 -39.99
N ASP A 809 -3.98 -21.06 -39.26
CA ASP A 809 -3.59 -22.41 -39.70
C ASP A 809 -2.11 -22.63 -40.04
N ASP A 810 -1.35 -23.20 -39.09
CA ASP A 810 -0.87 -24.59 -39.21
C ASP A 810 0.13 -24.98 -38.08
N GLU A 811 0.03 -26.25 -37.67
CA GLU A 811 1.01 -27.06 -36.92
C GLU A 811 1.07 -26.93 -35.38
N TYR A 812 0.46 -27.89 -34.67
CA TYR A 812 1.18 -28.89 -33.87
C TYR A 812 0.23 -30.02 -33.42
N ASP A 813 0.16 -31.07 -34.22
CA ASP A 813 -0.28 -32.41 -33.84
C ASP A 813 0.89 -33.32 -34.22
N ASP A 814 1.55 -33.93 -33.24
CA ASP A 814 2.31 -35.18 -33.40
C ASP A 814 2.55 -35.80 -32.01
N GLU A 815 1.80 -36.88 -31.77
CA GLU A 815 2.07 -37.99 -30.85
C GLU A 815 3.50 -38.54 -31.13
N GLU A 816 4.31 -39.09 -30.22
CA GLU A 816 4.11 -40.25 -29.36
C GLU A 816 5.46 -40.54 -28.61
N ASP A 817 5.43 -41.43 -27.61
CA ASP A 817 6.54 -42.11 -26.91
C ASP A 817 7.28 -41.42 -25.74
N TYR A 818 6.81 -41.67 -24.50
CA TYR A 818 7.72 -42.11 -23.42
C TYR A 818 7.00 -42.99 -22.38
N ASP A 819 7.55 -44.18 -22.18
CA ASP A 819 7.06 -45.31 -21.38
C ASP A 819 6.82 -45.00 -19.89
N GLY A 820 5.71 -45.51 -19.37
CA GLY A 820 5.38 -45.55 -17.95
C GLY A 820 5.89 -46.81 -17.24
N ASP A 821 6.32 -46.65 -15.99
CA ASP A 821 6.53 -47.73 -15.04
C ASP A 821 5.78 -47.40 -13.74
N TRP A 822 4.70 -48.14 -13.49
CA TRP A 822 3.85 -48.07 -12.31
C TRP A 822 4.31 -49.08 -11.25
N LEU A 823 4.46 -48.67 -9.99
CA LEU A 823 4.27 -49.56 -8.83
C LEU A 823 3.68 -48.81 -7.63
N THR A 824 2.40 -49.09 -7.37
CA THR A 824 1.73 -48.94 -6.07
C THR A 824 2.11 -50.08 -5.12
N PRO A 825 1.92 -49.89 -3.80
CA PRO A 825 1.35 -50.99 -2.99
C PRO A 825 0.28 -50.46 -2.00
N SER A 826 -0.99 -50.79 -2.20
CA SER A 826 -1.73 -51.97 -1.67
C SER A 826 -2.17 -51.90 -0.19
N LEU A 827 -3.46 -51.58 0.00
CA LEU A 827 -4.30 -51.99 1.14
C LEU A 827 -4.81 -53.42 0.90
N PRO A 828 -4.88 -54.30 1.92
CA PRO A 828 -5.60 -55.56 1.81
C PRO A 828 -7.02 -55.46 2.41
N VAL A 829 -8.02 -55.77 1.58
CA VAL A 829 -9.36 -56.15 2.00
C VAL A 829 -9.45 -57.68 1.92
N ILE A 830 -9.80 -58.36 3.01
CA ILE A 830 -10.39 -59.71 2.96
C ILE A 830 -11.47 -59.85 4.05
N GLY A 831 -12.70 -60.12 3.60
CA GLY A 831 -13.55 -61.19 4.14
C GLY A 831 -14.50 -60.85 5.29
N VAL A 832 -15.76 -60.57 4.94
CA VAL A 832 -16.91 -60.77 5.84
C VAL A 832 -17.39 -62.20 5.62
N ASP A 833 -17.51 -62.99 6.69
CA ASP A 833 -18.47 -64.10 6.80
C ASP A 833 -18.82 -64.33 8.28
N ASP A 834 -20.12 -64.51 8.52
CA ASP A 834 -20.81 -64.53 9.80
C ASP A 834 -20.49 -65.72 10.72
N ALA A 835 -20.58 -65.48 12.04
CA ALA A 835 -21.42 -66.20 13.03
C ALA A 835 -20.74 -66.48 14.39
N ASP A 836 -21.42 -65.96 15.42
CA ASP A 836 -21.65 -66.51 16.77
C ASP A 836 -20.53 -66.81 17.79
N GLU A 837 -20.88 -66.41 19.03
CA GLU A 837 -20.59 -67.08 20.32
C GLU A 837 -19.37 -66.66 21.17
N PHE A 838 -19.67 -65.91 22.25
CA PHE A 838 -19.13 -65.95 23.62
C PHE A 838 -17.61 -66.10 23.90
N GLY A 839 -17.09 -65.12 24.67
CA GLY A 839 -16.48 -65.43 25.98
C GLY A 839 -14.96 -65.25 26.18
N TYR A 840 -14.63 -64.27 27.02
CA TYR A 840 -13.61 -64.24 28.08
C TYR A 840 -12.10 -64.40 27.81
N ASP A 841 -11.41 -63.34 28.28
CA ASP A 841 -10.23 -63.24 29.15
C ASP A 841 -8.81 -63.61 28.72
N GLU A 842 -7.93 -62.67 29.13
CA GLU A 842 -6.55 -62.82 29.62
C GLU A 842 -5.52 -63.53 28.73
N ASP A 843 -4.59 -62.76 28.14
CA ASP A 843 -3.23 -62.62 28.69
C ASP A 843 -2.27 -61.87 27.72
N LEU A 844 -1.52 -60.95 28.31
CA LEU A 844 -0.08 -60.73 28.15
C LEU A 844 0.55 -60.74 26.74
N GLY A 845 1.13 -59.58 26.39
CA GLY A 845 2.60 -59.53 26.38
C GLY A 845 3.28 -59.06 25.09
N LEU A 846 3.89 -57.87 25.24
CA LEU A 846 5.20 -57.46 24.74
C LEU A 846 5.32 -56.98 23.28
N GLY A 847 5.78 -55.73 23.17
CA GLY A 847 6.28 -55.09 21.96
C GLY A 847 6.27 -53.60 22.09
#